data_AF-A0AAW9QYX9-F1
#
_entry.id   AF-A0AAW9QYX9-F1
#
_cell.length_a   1.000
_cell.length_b   1.000
_cell.length_c   1.000
_cell.angle_alpha   90.00
_cell.angle_beta   90.00
_cell.angle_gamma   90.00
#
_symmetry.space_group_name_H-M   'P 1'
#
loop_
_entity.id
_entity.type
_entity.pdbx_description
1 polymer ?
#
loop_
_entity_poly.entity_id
_entity_poly.type
_entity_poly.pdbx_seq_one_letter_code
_entity_poly.pdbx_strand_id
1 'polypeptide(L)'
;MFTSKHLLCLALLGGMLGHGAAVAQLRDASPATLEEARAKALEPLIAQRQQYPEMFKNAYARYPSLPAGSLEAIAHAQTGWRNVNPALEDPGHRHMPLAYGVMGLYQGDGFADQVAEGARLTGLSKAQVASDPQASIMAAAALLEQAFVQERKAGTKGKRGEEAMLAAALQRYAGFGEGDGNIQSYARESFAYVVLSGLAYGVQEQGVKIPRHALDMTKAFAPERLRLLQAPVLTMNHDRDSIAFDGAAPATAPKGVDETVAAKATVDFSEAIWNAASGYNYSTSGNSASAVIMHTIEGSYAGAISWFKNASAQVSAHYVIRKSDGQITQMVREHHQAWHAAYHNHYTIGIEHDGYASAADNWSSAMVNASARLTRSICARRGVNCAAAWQGPGYSYWNVVPDSVRIKGHGMLTSNQNRYDPGQYFPWANFYTLINGGTAPPPPPAPGNVRYWVDTWANAPGYASSTSTAQTGTLYQGTSYVYCKTWGREVRSGTSFNRWWLKTDLDVGPGNQYVSAFYLSRWGNDEARDNDGYDLPRCEVLPYGKIGEKYYAMGGIRSVLGVPKLAEMASQLNGRFQEFNNGIILWHSRTGAFAIRGAILQHFWATNSETRWGFALMDEMNAAKSPVTAQQGRYQYFENGLFLWTPSTGAHAVYGAILTHFETTGREARYGYPKAEEQAWGTAGGRKQVFEKGTFYWTPQQGVFVQ
;
A
#
# COMPACT_ATOMS: atom_id res chain seq x y z
N MET A 1 -62.31 -21.93 -19.32
CA MET A 1 -61.96 -22.62 -20.58
C MET A 1 -60.45 -22.55 -20.73
N PHE A 2 -59.82 -23.72 -20.76
CA PHE A 2 -58.38 -23.97 -20.82
C PHE A 2 -57.82 -23.78 -22.24
N THR A 3 -56.54 -23.40 -22.34
CA THR A 3 -55.47 -23.87 -23.27
C THR A 3 -54.51 -22.70 -23.54
N SER A 4 -53.17 -22.79 -23.53
CA SER A 4 -52.25 -23.92 -23.39
C SER A 4 -50.95 -23.42 -22.73
N LYS A 5 -50.45 -24.16 -21.74
CA LYS A 5 -49.10 -24.04 -21.16
C LYS A 5 -48.15 -24.95 -21.93
N HIS A 6 -46.85 -24.63 -21.85
CA HIS A 6 -45.67 -25.42 -22.22
C HIS A 6 -45.11 -25.19 -23.63
N LEU A 7 -44.07 -24.35 -23.70
CA LEU A 7 -42.74 -24.73 -24.17
C LEU A 7 -41.73 -23.64 -23.76
N LEU A 8 -40.49 -24.04 -23.46
CA LEU A 8 -39.33 -23.25 -23.03
C LEU A 8 -39.25 -22.86 -21.54
N CYS A 9 -39.07 -23.88 -20.69
CA CYS A 9 -38.37 -23.73 -19.41
C CYS A 9 -37.30 -24.83 -19.30
N LEU A 10 -36.20 -24.70 -20.04
CA LEU A 10 -35.02 -25.57 -19.95
C LEU A 10 -33.82 -24.94 -20.68
N ALA A 11 -33.33 -23.78 -20.20
CA ALA A 11 -32.03 -23.23 -20.64
C ALA A 11 -31.41 -22.14 -19.73
N LEU A 12 -31.95 -21.84 -18.53
CA LEU A 12 -31.48 -20.71 -17.71
C LEU A 12 -31.19 -21.05 -16.23
N LEU A 13 -31.12 -22.33 -15.86
CA LEU A 13 -30.83 -22.75 -14.47
C LEU A 13 -29.39 -23.24 -14.23
N GLY A 14 -28.49 -23.15 -15.22
CA GLY A 14 -27.11 -23.59 -15.09
C GLY A 14 -26.13 -22.59 -14.44
N GLY A 15 -26.50 -21.31 -14.27
CA GLY A 15 -25.57 -20.25 -13.84
C GLY A 15 -25.65 -19.80 -12.39
N MET A 16 -26.76 -20.06 -11.69
CA MET A 16 -27.00 -19.50 -10.33
C MET A 16 -26.72 -20.47 -9.18
N LEU A 17 -26.61 -21.78 -9.44
CA LEU A 17 -26.34 -22.77 -8.39
C LEU A 17 -24.85 -22.83 -7.98
N GLY A 18 -23.93 -22.31 -8.80
CA GLY A 18 -22.50 -22.25 -8.48
C GLY A 18 -22.10 -21.09 -7.56
N HIS A 19 -22.80 -19.96 -7.61
CA HIS A 19 -22.46 -18.77 -6.82
C HIS A 19 -23.00 -18.86 -5.37
N GLY A 20 -24.17 -19.45 -5.14
CA GLY A 20 -24.74 -19.57 -3.78
C GLY A 20 -23.97 -20.51 -2.86
N ALA A 21 -23.42 -21.61 -3.41
CA ALA A 21 -22.65 -22.59 -2.64
C ALA A 21 -21.21 -22.11 -2.34
N ALA A 22 -20.56 -21.43 -3.30
CA ALA A 22 -19.23 -20.86 -3.10
C ALA A 22 -19.24 -19.66 -2.12
N VAL A 23 -20.31 -18.84 -2.15
CA VAL A 23 -20.48 -17.71 -1.22
C VAL A 23 -20.79 -18.20 0.20
N ALA A 24 -21.51 -19.30 0.38
CA ALA A 24 -21.73 -19.91 1.69
C ALA A 24 -20.44 -20.51 2.30
N GLN A 25 -19.54 -21.07 1.47
CA GLN A 25 -18.27 -21.64 1.92
C GLN A 25 -17.28 -20.59 2.49
N LEU A 26 -17.38 -19.32 2.11
CA LEU A 26 -16.48 -18.26 2.59
C LEU A 26 -16.95 -17.55 3.85
N ARG A 27 -18.21 -17.75 4.28
CA ARG A 27 -18.75 -17.07 5.48
C ARG A 27 -18.07 -17.51 6.78
N ASP A 28 -17.60 -18.76 6.81
CA ASP A 28 -16.88 -19.39 7.93
C ASP A 28 -15.44 -19.78 7.56
N ALA A 29 -14.88 -19.18 6.50
CA ALA A 29 -13.56 -19.52 6.01
C ALA A 29 -12.46 -19.16 7.03
N SER A 30 -11.53 -20.09 7.24
CA SER A 30 -10.35 -19.84 8.05
C SER A 30 -9.47 -18.74 7.42
N PRO A 31 -8.63 -18.05 8.20
CA PRO A 31 -7.66 -17.10 7.65
C PRO A 31 -6.76 -17.72 6.56
N ALA A 32 -6.34 -18.99 6.66
CA ALA A 32 -5.62 -19.67 5.58
C ALA A 32 -6.44 -19.74 4.30
N THR A 33 -7.71 -20.16 4.41
CA THR A 33 -8.60 -20.32 3.27
C THR A 33 -8.79 -18.98 2.53
N LEU A 34 -8.85 -17.87 3.27
CA LEU A 34 -8.97 -16.53 2.68
C LEU A 34 -7.69 -16.07 1.99
N GLU A 35 -6.53 -16.32 2.58
CA GLU A 35 -5.25 -15.98 1.97
C GLU A 35 -4.91 -16.88 0.76
N GLU A 36 -5.28 -18.17 0.80
CA GLU A 36 -5.21 -19.05 -0.37
C GLU A 36 -6.18 -18.59 -1.47
N ALA A 37 -7.41 -18.23 -1.12
CA ALA A 37 -8.38 -17.71 -2.07
C ALA A 37 -7.87 -16.41 -2.72
N ARG A 38 -7.21 -15.55 -1.94
CA ARG A 38 -6.54 -14.34 -2.43
C ARG A 38 -5.42 -14.67 -3.41
N ALA A 39 -4.51 -15.60 -3.06
CA ALA A 39 -3.43 -16.01 -3.94
C ALA A 39 -3.95 -16.62 -5.26
N LYS A 40 -4.99 -17.48 -5.19
CA LYS A 40 -5.66 -18.05 -6.37
C LYS A 40 -6.34 -16.97 -7.22
N ALA A 41 -6.96 -15.97 -6.61
CA ALA A 41 -7.59 -14.86 -7.32
C ALA A 41 -6.60 -13.96 -8.06
N LEU A 42 -5.31 -14.00 -7.74
CA LEU A 42 -4.26 -13.28 -8.47
C LEU A 42 -3.87 -13.98 -9.78
N GLU A 43 -4.05 -15.30 -9.91
CA GLU A 43 -3.67 -16.05 -11.12
C GLU A 43 -4.28 -15.50 -12.43
N PRO A 44 -5.60 -15.26 -12.54
CA PRO A 44 -6.17 -14.71 -13.76
C PRO A 44 -5.69 -13.28 -14.06
N LEU A 45 -5.41 -12.48 -13.03
CA LEU A 45 -4.87 -11.13 -13.18
C LEU A 45 -3.43 -11.19 -13.73
N ILE A 46 -2.60 -12.10 -13.21
CA ILE A 46 -1.25 -12.34 -13.70
C ILE A 46 -1.27 -12.81 -15.16
N ALA A 47 -2.13 -13.77 -15.51
CA ALA A 47 -2.26 -14.27 -16.87
C ALA A 47 -2.70 -13.18 -17.87
N GLN A 48 -3.59 -12.29 -17.45
CA GLN A 48 -3.99 -11.13 -18.24
C GLN A 48 -2.80 -10.17 -18.43
N ARG A 49 -2.08 -9.85 -17.36
CA ARG A 49 -0.95 -8.92 -17.35
C ARG A 49 0.24 -9.36 -18.19
N GLN A 50 0.49 -10.67 -18.29
CA GLN A 50 1.54 -11.24 -19.13
C GLN A 50 1.38 -10.94 -20.63
N GLN A 51 0.20 -10.53 -21.07
CA GLN A 51 -0.06 -10.16 -22.46
C GLN A 51 0.34 -8.71 -22.78
N TYR A 52 0.42 -7.85 -21.77
CA TYR A 52 0.64 -6.41 -21.96
C TYR A 52 2.03 -5.99 -22.43
N PRO A 53 3.15 -6.65 -22.08
CA PRO A 53 4.48 -6.22 -22.52
C PRO A 53 4.61 -6.04 -24.03
N GLU A 54 4.07 -6.95 -24.83
CA GLU A 54 4.11 -6.81 -26.29
C GLU A 54 3.17 -5.67 -26.76
N MET A 55 2.05 -5.46 -26.08
CA MET A 55 1.12 -4.37 -26.40
C MET A 55 1.72 -2.99 -26.12
N PHE A 56 2.45 -2.83 -25.02
CA PHE A 56 3.21 -1.61 -24.71
C PHE A 56 4.31 -1.37 -25.73
N LYS A 57 5.08 -2.40 -26.07
CA LYS A 57 6.12 -2.34 -27.11
C LYS A 57 5.55 -1.88 -28.46
N ASN A 58 4.38 -2.39 -28.86
CA ASN A 58 3.69 -1.94 -30.07
C ASN A 58 3.34 -0.44 -30.02
N ALA A 59 2.89 0.05 -28.86
CA ALA A 59 2.57 1.47 -28.69
C ALA A 59 3.83 2.35 -28.76
N TYR A 60 4.94 1.93 -28.14
CA TYR A 60 6.22 2.64 -28.24
C TYR A 60 6.79 2.64 -29.67
N ALA A 61 6.58 1.58 -30.44
CA ALA A 61 6.98 1.55 -31.85
C ALA A 61 6.21 2.60 -32.68
N ARG A 62 4.94 2.87 -32.34
CA ARG A 62 4.13 3.91 -33.00
C ARG A 62 4.40 5.32 -32.48
N TYR A 63 4.74 5.45 -31.19
CA TYR A 63 4.99 6.72 -30.51
C TYR A 63 6.40 6.72 -29.87
N PRO A 64 7.47 6.73 -30.69
CA PRO A 64 8.85 6.56 -30.20
C PRO A 64 9.38 7.74 -29.39
N SER A 65 8.62 8.85 -29.35
CA SER A 65 8.95 10.06 -28.58
C SER A 65 8.67 9.92 -27.09
N LEU A 66 7.84 8.93 -26.71
CA LEU A 66 7.46 8.66 -25.33
C LEU A 66 8.60 7.98 -24.55
N PRO A 67 8.89 8.39 -23.31
CA PRO A 67 9.83 7.68 -22.45
C PRO A 67 9.38 6.24 -22.20
N ALA A 68 10.30 5.27 -22.32
CA ALA A 68 10.02 3.88 -21.99
C ALA A 68 9.50 3.74 -20.54
N GLY A 69 8.61 2.78 -20.30
CA GLY A 69 8.02 2.54 -18.99
C GLY A 69 6.86 3.48 -18.61
N SER A 70 6.67 4.61 -19.31
CA SER A 70 5.64 5.61 -18.97
C SER A 70 4.21 5.08 -19.10
N LEU A 71 3.92 4.24 -20.08
CA LEU A 71 2.59 3.66 -20.30
C LEU A 71 2.30 2.59 -19.24
N GLU A 72 3.29 1.76 -18.94
CA GLU A 72 3.24 0.78 -17.87
C GLU A 72 2.98 1.47 -16.52
N ALA A 73 3.67 2.58 -16.25
CA ALA A 73 3.52 3.35 -15.02
C ALA A 73 2.16 4.04 -14.89
N ILE A 74 1.60 4.56 -15.99
CA ILE A 74 0.24 5.12 -16.02
C ILE A 74 -0.80 4.03 -15.70
N ALA A 75 -0.71 2.89 -16.39
CA ALA A 75 -1.64 1.78 -16.18
C ALA A 75 -1.56 1.23 -14.74
N HIS A 76 -0.35 1.16 -14.18
CA HIS A 76 -0.15 0.80 -12.78
C HIS A 76 -0.81 1.82 -11.83
N ALA A 77 -0.63 3.13 -12.08
CA ALA A 77 -1.15 4.19 -11.23
C ALA A 77 -2.68 4.34 -11.26
N GLN A 78 -3.34 4.07 -12.40
CA GLN A 78 -4.80 4.23 -12.52
C GLN A 78 -5.58 2.96 -12.18
N THR A 79 -5.13 1.80 -12.67
CA THR A 79 -5.93 0.56 -12.61
C THR A 79 -5.18 -0.57 -11.91
N GLY A 80 -3.91 -0.39 -11.57
CA GLY A 80 -3.03 -1.50 -11.19
C GLY A 80 -2.91 -2.54 -12.31
N TRP A 81 -2.93 -2.11 -13.58
CA TRP A 81 -3.02 -2.99 -14.76
C TRP A 81 -4.27 -3.89 -14.81
N ARG A 82 -5.37 -3.53 -14.14
CA ARG A 82 -6.66 -4.19 -14.36
C ARG A 82 -7.28 -3.66 -15.64
N ASN A 83 -7.74 -4.53 -16.53
CA ASN A 83 -8.60 -4.10 -17.63
C ASN A 83 -10.01 -3.80 -17.11
N VAL A 84 -10.26 -2.54 -16.71
CA VAL A 84 -11.54 -2.14 -16.11
C VAL A 84 -12.62 -2.14 -17.19
N ASN A 85 -13.71 -2.86 -16.95
CA ASN A 85 -14.88 -2.85 -17.83
C ASN A 85 -16.13 -2.48 -17.02
N PRO A 86 -16.56 -1.21 -17.05
CA PRO A 86 -17.70 -0.74 -16.27
C PRO A 86 -19.02 -1.49 -16.53
N ALA A 87 -19.16 -2.19 -17.66
CA ALA A 87 -20.36 -2.99 -17.95
C ALA A 87 -20.42 -4.31 -17.18
N LEU A 88 -19.30 -4.77 -16.61
CA LEU A 88 -19.20 -6.00 -15.81
C LEU A 88 -19.23 -5.71 -14.30
N GLU A 89 -19.24 -4.43 -13.90
CA GLU A 89 -19.17 -4.01 -12.50
C GLU A 89 -20.54 -3.53 -12.01
N ASP A 90 -20.89 -3.86 -10.77
CA ASP A 90 -22.16 -3.43 -10.16
C ASP A 90 -22.25 -1.88 -10.14
N PRO A 91 -23.19 -1.27 -10.88
CA PRO A 91 -23.35 0.18 -10.89
C PRO A 91 -23.86 0.72 -9.54
N GLY A 92 -24.56 -0.08 -8.73
CA GLY A 92 -25.04 0.31 -7.41
C GLY A 92 -23.95 0.39 -6.34
N HIS A 93 -22.78 -0.20 -6.62
CA HIS A 93 -21.65 -0.26 -5.70
C HIS A 93 -20.76 0.98 -5.70
N ARG A 94 -21.02 1.97 -6.57
CA ARG A 94 -20.15 3.12 -6.82
C ARG A 94 -20.91 4.42 -7.03
N HIS A 95 -20.26 5.55 -6.75
CA HIS A 95 -20.77 6.90 -7.07
C HIS A 95 -19.87 7.66 -8.04
N MET A 96 -18.57 7.40 -8.02
CA MET A 96 -17.64 7.92 -9.01
C MET A 96 -17.77 7.09 -10.31
N PRO A 97 -17.83 7.72 -11.49
CA PRO A 97 -17.73 7.03 -12.77
C PRO A 97 -16.46 6.15 -12.82
N LEU A 98 -16.59 4.91 -13.29
CA LEU A 98 -15.41 4.07 -13.50
C LEU A 98 -14.66 4.52 -14.75
N ALA A 99 -13.35 4.42 -14.67
CA ALA A 99 -12.50 4.49 -15.85
C ALA A 99 -12.61 3.21 -16.70
N TYR A 100 -12.15 3.28 -17.95
CA TYR A 100 -12.24 2.20 -18.93
C TYR A 100 -10.86 1.68 -19.34
N GLY A 101 -10.78 0.37 -19.55
CA GLY A 101 -9.62 -0.33 -20.06
C GLY A 101 -8.45 -0.39 -19.08
N VAL A 102 -7.35 -1.01 -19.51
CA VAL A 102 -6.12 -1.14 -18.72
C VAL A 102 -5.47 0.20 -18.37
N MET A 103 -5.69 1.22 -19.20
CA MET A 103 -5.10 2.55 -19.02
C MET A 103 -5.93 3.48 -18.11
N GLY A 104 -7.15 3.07 -17.73
CA GLY A 104 -8.03 3.90 -16.91
C GLY A 104 -8.43 5.20 -17.59
N LEU A 105 -9.00 5.11 -18.80
CA LEU A 105 -9.47 6.27 -19.57
C LEU A 105 -10.92 6.60 -19.22
N TYR A 106 -11.25 7.87 -19.01
CA TYR A 106 -12.63 8.30 -18.72
C TYR A 106 -13.46 8.60 -19.98
N GLN A 107 -14.79 8.56 -19.83
CA GLN A 107 -15.79 8.85 -20.88
C GLN A 107 -16.63 10.11 -20.61
N GLY A 108 -16.17 11.02 -19.74
CA GLY A 108 -16.93 12.21 -19.35
C GLY A 108 -17.43 12.16 -17.91
N ASP A 109 -18.67 12.59 -17.68
CA ASP A 109 -19.37 12.55 -16.39
C ASP A 109 -18.65 13.25 -15.23
N GLY A 110 -17.99 14.39 -15.51
CA GLY A 110 -17.17 15.13 -14.52
C GLY A 110 -15.66 14.90 -14.69
N PHE A 111 -15.27 13.98 -15.57
CA PHE A 111 -13.92 13.81 -16.10
C PHE A 111 -13.85 14.20 -17.58
N ALA A 112 -12.66 14.21 -18.16
CA ALA A 112 -12.48 14.37 -19.60
C ALA A 112 -12.92 13.10 -20.34
N ASP A 113 -13.50 13.24 -21.54
CA ASP A 113 -13.81 12.11 -22.43
C ASP A 113 -12.54 11.66 -23.18
N GLN A 114 -11.61 11.06 -22.43
CA GLN A 114 -10.36 10.52 -22.94
C GLN A 114 -10.58 9.36 -23.92
N VAL A 115 -11.65 8.57 -23.75
CA VAL A 115 -11.97 7.51 -24.70
C VAL A 115 -12.33 8.09 -26.06
N ALA A 116 -13.14 9.14 -26.13
CA ALA A 116 -13.46 9.79 -27.40
C ALA A 116 -12.23 10.43 -28.06
N GLU A 117 -11.43 11.16 -27.27
CA GLU A 117 -10.25 11.82 -27.82
C GLU A 117 -9.20 10.79 -28.26
N GLY A 118 -8.99 9.73 -27.48
CA GLY A 118 -8.11 8.62 -27.84
C GLY A 118 -8.57 7.87 -29.09
N ALA A 119 -9.88 7.61 -29.23
CA ALA A 119 -10.48 7.06 -30.45
C ALA A 119 -10.22 7.96 -31.67
N ARG A 120 -10.44 9.26 -31.52
CA ARG A 120 -10.19 10.27 -32.57
C ARG A 120 -8.72 10.30 -33.01
N LEU A 121 -7.79 10.28 -32.05
CA LEU A 121 -6.34 10.35 -32.32
C LEU A 121 -5.78 9.08 -32.96
N THR A 122 -6.36 7.92 -32.67
CA THR A 122 -5.87 6.62 -33.16
C THR A 122 -6.58 6.12 -34.41
N GLY A 123 -7.78 6.63 -34.69
CA GLY A 123 -8.69 6.11 -35.72
C GLY A 123 -9.49 4.88 -35.29
N LEU A 124 -9.43 4.50 -34.01
CA LEU A 124 -10.17 3.37 -33.45
C LEU A 124 -11.58 3.80 -33.02
N SER A 125 -12.49 2.85 -32.85
CA SER A 125 -13.82 3.14 -32.29
C SER A 125 -13.76 3.35 -30.77
N LYS A 126 -14.70 4.14 -30.21
CA LYS A 126 -14.85 4.31 -28.75
C LYS A 126 -15.03 2.96 -28.04
N ALA A 127 -15.77 2.02 -28.64
CA ALA A 127 -15.99 0.69 -28.10
C ALA A 127 -14.67 -0.10 -27.98
N GLN A 128 -13.83 -0.08 -29.02
CA GLN A 128 -12.51 -0.73 -28.97
C GLN A 128 -11.63 -0.11 -27.87
N VAL A 129 -11.52 1.22 -27.82
CA VAL A 129 -10.72 1.91 -26.80
C VAL A 129 -11.19 1.59 -25.38
N ALA A 130 -12.50 1.38 -25.19
CA ALA A 130 -13.09 1.09 -23.89
C ALA A 130 -12.92 -0.35 -23.40
N SER A 131 -12.83 -1.34 -24.31
CA SER A 131 -12.86 -2.76 -23.93
C SER A 131 -11.61 -3.56 -24.31
N ASP A 132 -10.92 -3.19 -25.39
CA ASP A 132 -9.75 -3.92 -25.89
C ASP A 132 -8.44 -3.35 -25.27
N PRO A 133 -7.62 -4.17 -24.59
CA PRO A 133 -6.40 -3.69 -23.95
C PRO A 133 -5.40 -3.03 -24.90
N GLN A 134 -5.20 -3.58 -26.10
CA GLN A 134 -4.25 -3.03 -27.07
C GLN A 134 -4.72 -1.67 -27.60
N ALA A 135 -6.02 -1.51 -27.88
CA ALA A 135 -6.66 -0.25 -28.27
C ALA A 135 -6.59 0.79 -27.14
N SER A 136 -6.86 0.37 -25.89
CA SER A 136 -6.74 1.23 -24.70
C SER A 136 -5.31 1.77 -24.55
N ILE A 137 -4.29 0.90 -24.67
CA ILE A 137 -2.87 1.28 -24.61
C ILE A 137 -2.49 2.23 -25.76
N MET A 138 -2.95 1.95 -26.99
CA MET A 138 -2.69 2.82 -28.14
C MET A 138 -3.33 4.21 -27.99
N ALA A 139 -4.57 4.27 -27.50
CA ALA A 139 -5.27 5.52 -27.22
C ALA A 139 -4.55 6.33 -26.13
N ALA A 140 -4.13 5.68 -25.05
CA ALA A 140 -3.36 6.34 -24.00
C ALA A 140 -2.02 6.87 -24.51
N ALA A 141 -1.31 6.10 -25.35
CA ALA A 141 -0.06 6.56 -25.96
C ALA A 141 -0.28 7.79 -26.85
N ALA A 142 -1.35 7.82 -27.64
CA ALA A 142 -1.70 8.97 -28.47
C ALA A 142 -2.02 10.22 -27.64
N LEU A 143 -2.79 10.06 -26.55
CA LEU A 143 -3.11 11.14 -25.61
C LEU A 143 -1.87 11.68 -24.91
N LEU A 144 -0.98 10.79 -24.45
CA LEU A 144 0.26 11.17 -23.79
C LEU A 144 1.21 11.89 -24.76
N GLU A 145 1.34 11.41 -25.99
CA GLU A 145 2.13 12.07 -27.04
C GLU A 145 1.58 13.48 -27.33
N GLN A 146 0.26 13.64 -27.44
CA GLN A 146 -0.37 14.94 -27.62
C GLN A 146 -0.03 15.89 -26.47
N ALA A 147 -0.11 15.43 -25.22
CA ALA A 147 0.27 16.22 -24.04
C ALA A 147 1.76 16.61 -24.06
N PHE A 148 2.65 15.68 -24.44
CA PHE A 148 4.08 15.93 -24.57
C PHE A 148 4.41 16.97 -25.64
N VAL A 149 3.78 16.88 -26.82
CA VAL A 149 3.97 17.83 -27.91
C VAL A 149 3.52 19.24 -27.48
N GLN A 150 2.42 19.35 -26.73
CA GLN A 150 1.97 20.63 -26.17
C GLN A 150 3.00 21.21 -25.18
N GLU A 151 3.53 20.40 -24.26
CA GLU A 151 4.54 20.85 -23.30
C GLU A 151 5.88 21.18 -23.95
N ARG A 152 6.30 20.48 -25.02
CA ARG A 152 7.50 20.84 -25.81
C ARG A 152 7.34 22.21 -26.49
N LYS A 153 6.17 22.50 -27.05
CA LYS A 153 5.86 23.81 -27.66
C LYS A 153 5.81 24.93 -26.62
N ALA A 154 5.34 24.65 -25.40
CA ALA A 154 5.35 25.62 -24.31
C ALA A 154 6.75 25.81 -23.70
N GLY A 155 7.50 24.73 -23.51
CA GLY A 155 8.82 24.71 -22.85
C GLY A 155 9.96 25.34 -23.64
N THR A 156 9.87 25.36 -24.98
CA THR A 156 10.82 26.09 -25.85
C THR A 156 10.84 27.60 -25.59
N LYS A 157 9.84 28.16 -24.91
CA LYS A 157 9.80 29.56 -24.47
C LYS A 157 10.41 29.82 -23.08
N GLY A 158 10.68 28.79 -22.29
CA GLY A 158 11.09 28.96 -20.88
C GLY A 158 11.87 27.78 -20.32
N LYS A 159 13.08 27.52 -20.83
CA LYS A 159 14.16 26.66 -20.26
C LYS A 159 13.73 25.57 -19.24
N ARG A 160 12.71 24.76 -19.54
CA ARG A 160 12.18 23.75 -18.62
C ARG A 160 12.94 22.44 -18.81
N GLY A 161 13.39 21.81 -17.72
CA GLY A 161 14.06 20.51 -17.77
C GLY A 161 13.12 19.38 -18.20
N GLU A 162 13.69 18.26 -18.65
CA GLU A 162 12.91 17.12 -19.18
C GLU A 162 11.96 16.52 -18.14
N GLU A 163 12.38 16.40 -16.87
CA GLU A 163 11.57 15.84 -15.79
C GLU A 163 10.34 16.72 -15.50
N ALA A 164 10.50 18.05 -15.48
CA ALA A 164 9.41 19.00 -15.31
C ALA A 164 8.41 18.96 -16.49
N MET A 165 8.91 18.75 -17.71
CA MET A 165 8.06 18.62 -18.90
C MET A 165 7.25 17.33 -18.86
N LEU A 166 7.87 16.20 -18.49
CA LEU A 166 7.16 14.93 -18.31
C LEU A 166 6.10 15.03 -17.20
N ALA A 167 6.44 15.65 -16.05
CA ALA A 167 5.47 15.89 -14.97
C ALA A 167 4.26 16.70 -15.45
N ALA A 168 4.47 17.77 -16.21
CA ALA A 168 3.40 18.60 -16.75
C ALA A 168 2.56 17.87 -17.82
N ALA A 169 3.19 17.06 -18.67
CA ALA A 169 2.48 16.25 -19.67
C ALA A 169 1.57 15.22 -18.99
N LEU A 170 2.04 14.57 -17.93
CA LEU A 170 1.23 13.65 -17.13
C LEU A 170 0.04 14.34 -16.45
N GLN A 171 0.25 15.55 -15.91
CA GLN A 171 -0.84 16.33 -15.32
C GLN A 171 -1.95 16.66 -16.33
N ARG A 172 -1.58 16.96 -17.59
CA ARG A 172 -2.56 17.15 -18.68
C ARG A 172 -3.23 15.86 -19.09
N TYR A 173 -2.45 14.77 -19.15
CA TYR A 173 -2.97 13.45 -19.51
C TYR A 173 -4.04 12.96 -18.55
N ALA A 174 -3.95 13.26 -17.24
CA ALA A 174 -4.71 12.64 -16.15
C ALA A 174 -6.24 12.53 -16.34
N GLY A 175 -6.85 13.37 -17.18
CA GLY A 175 -8.29 13.30 -17.48
C GLY A 175 -9.19 13.89 -16.40
N PHE A 176 -8.62 14.55 -15.38
CA PHE A 176 -9.36 15.26 -14.34
C PHE A 176 -9.84 16.62 -14.89
N GLY A 177 -11.14 16.94 -14.78
CA GLY A 177 -11.83 17.98 -15.57
C GLY A 177 -11.17 19.36 -15.68
N GLU A 178 -11.47 20.07 -16.78
CA GLU A 178 -11.05 21.45 -17.05
C GLU A 178 -12.24 22.41 -16.80
N GLY A 179 -12.32 23.04 -15.62
CA GLY A 179 -13.34 24.02 -15.27
C GLY A 179 -12.86 25.05 -14.24
N ASP A 180 -13.17 26.32 -14.51
CA ASP A 180 -13.05 27.55 -13.69
C ASP A 180 -12.11 27.53 -12.47
N GLY A 181 -10.82 27.41 -12.78
CA GLY A 181 -9.76 28.08 -12.02
C GLY A 181 -9.33 27.44 -10.70
N ASN A 182 -9.99 26.40 -10.17
CA ASN A 182 -9.53 25.77 -8.93
C ASN A 182 -9.92 24.31 -8.68
N ILE A 183 -10.23 23.54 -9.73
CA ILE A 183 -10.78 22.19 -9.51
C ILE A 183 -9.71 21.20 -8.99
N GLN A 184 -8.49 21.01 -9.54
CA GLN A 184 -7.67 19.83 -9.17
C GLN A 184 -6.12 19.86 -9.30
N SER A 185 -5.43 20.98 -9.08
CA SER A 185 -3.95 20.99 -9.21
C SER A 185 -3.27 19.88 -8.41
N TYR A 186 -3.68 19.68 -7.16
CA TYR A 186 -3.13 18.61 -6.31
C TYR A 186 -3.45 17.20 -6.82
N ALA A 187 -4.66 16.92 -7.34
CA ALA A 187 -4.96 15.58 -7.86
C ALA A 187 -4.17 15.28 -9.13
N ARG A 188 -4.04 16.23 -10.06
CA ARG A 188 -3.23 16.06 -11.27
C ARG A 188 -1.75 15.89 -10.93
N GLU A 189 -1.22 16.70 -10.02
CA GLU A 189 0.15 16.56 -9.53
C GLU A 189 0.36 15.23 -8.80
N SER A 190 -0.60 14.78 -7.99
CA SER A 190 -0.56 13.48 -7.31
C SER A 190 -0.52 12.32 -8.30
N PHE A 191 -1.33 12.39 -9.37
CA PHE A 191 -1.27 11.40 -10.44
C PHE A 191 0.11 11.39 -11.11
N ALA A 192 0.62 12.55 -11.51
CA ALA A 192 1.95 12.65 -12.13
C ALA A 192 3.05 12.15 -11.18
N TYR A 193 2.97 12.48 -9.90
CA TYR A 193 3.91 12.03 -8.87
C TYR A 193 3.96 10.52 -8.74
N VAL A 194 2.81 9.83 -8.73
CA VAL A 194 2.76 8.36 -8.63
C VAL A 194 3.36 7.71 -9.88
N VAL A 195 3.03 8.21 -11.08
CA VAL A 195 3.60 7.70 -12.34
C VAL A 195 5.13 7.88 -12.36
N LEU A 196 5.61 9.08 -12.02
CA LEU A 196 7.05 9.37 -11.98
C LEU A 196 7.78 8.57 -10.91
N SER A 197 7.16 8.36 -9.74
CA SER A 197 7.73 7.49 -8.70
C SER A 197 7.84 6.05 -9.21
N GLY A 198 6.82 5.52 -9.88
CA GLY A 198 6.87 4.21 -10.50
C GLY A 198 8.03 4.05 -11.50
N LEU A 199 8.29 5.09 -12.30
CA LEU A 199 9.45 5.14 -13.20
C LEU A 199 10.80 5.25 -12.46
N ALA A 200 10.88 6.10 -11.43
CA ALA A 200 12.11 6.38 -10.70
C ALA A 200 12.65 5.14 -9.95
N TYR A 201 11.73 4.30 -9.47
CA TYR A 201 12.06 3.08 -8.72
C TYR A 201 12.06 1.82 -9.57
N GLY A 202 11.28 1.84 -10.65
CA GLY A 202 10.91 0.64 -11.36
C GLY A 202 9.95 -0.22 -10.53
N VAL A 203 9.14 -0.99 -11.23
CA VAL A 203 8.21 -1.95 -10.65
C VAL A 203 8.36 -3.24 -11.43
N GLN A 204 8.44 -4.35 -10.74
CA GLN A 204 8.38 -5.66 -11.38
C GLN A 204 7.33 -6.47 -10.64
N GLU A 205 6.14 -6.58 -11.24
CA GLU A 205 4.99 -7.18 -10.58
C GLU A 205 4.12 -7.92 -11.58
N GLN A 206 3.74 -9.14 -11.24
CA GLN A 206 2.65 -9.89 -11.89
C GLN A 206 2.72 -9.94 -13.43
N GLY A 207 3.92 -10.01 -14.02
CA GLY A 207 4.13 -10.14 -15.46
C GLY A 207 4.37 -8.83 -16.22
N VAL A 208 4.28 -7.66 -15.56
CA VAL A 208 4.64 -6.37 -16.15
C VAL A 208 5.86 -5.79 -15.44
N LYS A 209 6.73 -5.15 -16.20
CA LYS A 209 7.94 -4.48 -15.70
C LYS A 209 7.91 -3.02 -16.13
N ILE A 210 8.00 -2.12 -15.15
CA ILE A 210 8.39 -0.73 -15.33
C ILE A 210 9.91 -0.68 -15.13
N PRO A 211 10.71 -0.40 -16.17
CA PRO A 211 12.14 -0.21 -16.02
C PRO A 211 12.44 0.94 -15.05
N ARG A 212 13.51 0.82 -14.27
CA ARG A 212 13.96 1.90 -13.42
C ARG A 212 14.64 2.99 -14.26
N HIS A 213 14.25 4.23 -14.06
CA HIS A 213 14.85 5.41 -14.67
C HIS A 213 15.50 6.29 -13.60
N ALA A 214 16.67 6.85 -13.90
CA ALA A 214 17.32 7.83 -13.03
C ALA A 214 16.60 9.19 -13.19
N LEU A 215 15.53 9.38 -12.42
CA LEU A 215 14.75 10.62 -12.40
C LEU A 215 15.07 11.45 -11.16
N ASP A 216 15.29 12.75 -11.35
CA ASP A 216 15.41 13.70 -10.25
C ASP A 216 14.05 14.33 -9.95
N MET A 217 13.40 13.85 -8.89
CA MET A 217 12.07 14.32 -8.49
C MET A 217 12.07 15.80 -8.11
N THR A 218 13.21 16.38 -7.72
CA THR A 218 13.34 17.82 -7.40
C THR A 218 13.35 18.71 -8.63
N LYS A 219 13.65 18.14 -9.81
CA LYS A 219 13.49 18.81 -11.10
C LYS A 219 12.07 18.64 -11.65
N ALA A 220 11.38 17.56 -11.29
CA ALA A 220 9.99 17.32 -11.71
C ALA A 220 8.98 18.24 -10.98
N PHE A 221 9.20 18.46 -9.68
CA PHE A 221 8.31 19.25 -8.82
C PHE A 221 9.10 20.24 -7.98
N ALA A 222 8.54 21.44 -7.77
CA ALA A 222 9.12 22.40 -6.82
C ALA A 222 9.25 21.75 -5.43
N PRO A 223 10.32 22.03 -4.64
CA PRO A 223 10.59 21.33 -3.39
C PRO A 223 9.42 21.31 -2.39
N GLU A 224 8.72 22.43 -2.24
CA GLU A 224 7.53 22.53 -1.38
C GLU A 224 6.37 21.67 -1.88
N ARG A 225 6.17 21.62 -3.20
CA ARG A 225 5.15 20.74 -3.82
C ARG A 225 5.53 19.29 -3.68
N LEU A 226 6.79 18.93 -3.90
CA LEU A 226 7.27 17.56 -3.74
C LEU A 226 7.04 17.07 -2.30
N ARG A 227 7.31 17.92 -1.29
CA ARG A 227 7.01 17.61 0.12
C ARG A 227 5.53 17.34 0.36
N LEU A 228 4.63 18.10 -0.27
CA LEU A 228 3.18 17.87 -0.21
C LEU A 228 2.74 16.63 -1.00
N LEU A 229 3.48 16.22 -2.02
CA LEU A 229 3.11 15.06 -2.83
C LEU A 229 3.55 13.74 -2.19
N GLN A 230 4.47 13.79 -1.22
CA GLN A 230 5.07 12.63 -0.55
C GLN A 230 4.41 12.36 0.79
N ALA A 231 4.18 11.08 1.09
CA ALA A 231 3.78 10.68 2.44
C ALA A 231 4.77 11.23 3.48
N PRO A 232 4.28 11.84 4.57
CA PRO A 232 5.14 12.50 5.55
C PRO A 232 6.09 11.50 6.19
N VAL A 233 7.33 11.91 6.46
CA VAL A 233 8.25 11.14 7.29
C VAL A 233 8.04 11.56 8.75
N LEU A 234 7.78 10.60 9.63
CA LEU A 234 7.77 10.85 11.07
C LEU A 234 9.18 10.71 11.63
N THR A 235 9.60 11.72 12.39
CA THR A 235 10.78 11.68 13.25
C THR A 235 10.31 11.42 14.67
N MET A 236 10.75 10.31 15.26
CA MET A 236 10.43 9.97 16.66
C MET A 236 11.58 10.42 17.55
N ASN A 237 11.33 11.37 18.43
CA ASN A 237 12.28 11.78 19.46
C ASN A 237 11.94 11.08 20.78
N HIS A 238 12.68 10.02 21.08
CA HIS A 238 12.46 9.20 22.27
C HIS A 238 12.86 9.89 23.58
N ASP A 239 13.83 10.82 23.55
CA ASP A 239 14.26 11.56 24.73
C ASP A 239 13.20 12.57 25.22
N ARG A 240 12.34 13.01 24.30
CA ARG A 240 11.24 13.96 24.57
C ARG A 240 9.85 13.32 24.51
N ASP A 241 9.78 12.01 24.28
CA ASP A 241 8.54 11.28 24.00
C ASP A 241 7.63 12.04 23.01
N SER A 242 8.23 12.49 21.89
CA SER A 242 7.56 13.36 20.92
C SER A 242 7.71 12.84 19.50
N ILE A 243 6.63 12.90 18.74
CA ILE A 243 6.61 12.58 17.31
C ILE A 243 6.55 13.90 16.55
N ALA A 244 7.60 14.19 15.78
CA ALA A 244 7.62 15.29 14.82
C ALA A 244 7.38 14.74 13.41
N PHE A 245 6.83 15.57 12.53
CA PHE A 245 6.74 15.27 11.11
C PHE A 245 7.46 16.38 10.36
N ASP A 246 7.97 16.03 9.19
CA ASP A 246 8.46 17.03 8.26
C ASP A 246 7.30 17.96 7.83
N GLY A 247 7.03 19.05 8.57
CA GLY A 247 6.45 20.27 7.99
C GLY A 247 5.38 21.03 8.75
N ALA A 248 5.05 20.70 9.99
CA ALA A 248 4.34 21.66 10.82
C ALA A 248 4.75 21.56 12.29
N ALA A 249 4.61 22.69 12.98
CA ALA A 249 4.71 22.77 14.42
C ALA A 249 3.83 21.68 15.09
N PRO A 250 4.21 21.18 16.28
CA PRO A 250 3.46 20.16 16.99
C PRO A 250 1.99 20.58 17.14
N ALA A 251 1.08 19.82 16.53
CA ALA A 251 -0.35 20.07 16.65
C ALA A 251 -0.81 19.61 18.03
N THR A 252 -0.95 20.56 18.96
CA THR A 252 -1.85 20.37 20.09
C THR A 252 -3.28 20.40 19.55
N ALA A 253 -4.04 19.35 19.81
CA ALA A 253 -5.45 19.30 19.43
C ALA A 253 -6.20 20.47 20.10
N PRO A 254 -6.93 21.33 19.37
CA PRO A 254 -7.74 22.35 20.02
C PRO A 254 -8.89 21.65 20.74
N LYS A 255 -8.93 21.78 22.07
CA LYS A 255 -10.15 21.57 22.83
C LYS A 255 -11.07 22.75 22.57
N GLY A 256 -12.27 22.46 22.06
CA GLY A 256 -13.43 23.34 21.92
C GLY A 256 -13.16 24.85 22.00
N VAL A 257 -13.04 25.50 20.85
CA VAL A 257 -13.15 26.96 20.76
C VAL A 257 -13.81 27.32 19.43
N ASP A 258 -14.72 28.29 19.47
CA ASP A 258 -15.40 28.87 18.32
C ASP A 258 -14.46 29.18 17.14
N GLU A 259 -14.95 28.87 15.94
CA GLU A 259 -14.23 28.97 14.69
C GLU A 259 -13.83 30.41 14.35
N THR A 260 -12.58 30.76 14.60
CA THR A 260 -11.92 31.90 13.95
C THR A 260 -10.92 31.41 12.91
N VAL A 261 -10.53 32.29 12.00
CA VAL A 261 -9.72 32.07 10.78
C VAL A 261 -8.45 31.22 10.99
N ALA A 262 -7.92 31.11 12.21
CA ALA A 262 -6.82 30.21 12.58
C ALA A 262 -7.17 28.70 12.48
N ALA A 263 -8.42 28.30 12.73
CA ALA A 263 -8.89 26.92 12.63
C ALA A 263 -8.96 26.38 11.19
N LYS A 264 -8.96 27.28 10.18
CA LYS A 264 -8.90 26.89 8.76
C LYS A 264 -7.56 26.24 8.37
N ALA A 265 -6.49 26.46 9.12
CA ALA A 265 -5.13 26.03 8.75
C ALA A 265 -4.70 24.65 9.29
N THR A 266 -5.38 24.07 10.27
CA THR A 266 -4.90 22.86 10.98
C THR A 266 -5.75 21.64 10.67
N VAL A 267 -5.22 20.61 9.98
CA VAL A 267 -5.90 19.30 9.76
C VAL A 267 -6.29 18.62 11.08
N ASP A 268 -7.33 17.77 11.08
CA ASP A 268 -7.77 17.02 12.28
C ASP A 268 -6.77 15.90 12.64
N PHE A 269 -6.08 15.36 11.64
CA PHE A 269 -4.98 14.42 11.80
C PHE A 269 -3.71 15.01 11.19
N SER A 270 -2.66 15.20 12.01
CA SER A 270 -1.47 15.97 11.63
C SER A 270 -0.64 15.40 10.48
N GLU A 271 -0.73 14.09 10.21
CA GLU A 271 -0.08 13.47 9.03
C GLU A 271 -0.87 13.72 7.72
N ALA A 272 -2.12 14.21 7.81
CA ALA A 272 -2.96 14.41 6.64
C ALA A 272 -2.64 15.74 5.94
N ILE A 273 -2.83 15.76 4.63
CA ILE A 273 -2.85 16.99 3.83
C ILE A 273 -4.27 17.50 3.76
N TRP A 274 -4.47 18.80 3.99
CA TRP A 274 -5.76 19.41 3.73
C TRP A 274 -5.95 19.67 2.23
N ASN A 275 -6.98 19.06 1.63
CA ASN A 275 -7.42 19.39 0.28
C ASN A 275 -8.95 19.30 0.21
N ALA A 276 -9.62 20.38 0.58
CA ALA A 276 -11.07 20.37 0.79
C ALA A 276 -11.87 19.84 -0.42
N ALA A 277 -12.85 18.97 -0.14
CA ALA A 277 -13.95 18.66 -1.04
C ALA A 277 -14.77 19.93 -1.35
N SER A 278 -15.59 19.87 -2.40
CA SER A 278 -16.55 20.93 -2.70
C SER A 278 -17.51 21.13 -1.52
N GLY A 279 -17.83 22.39 -1.19
CA GLY A 279 -18.85 22.72 -0.19
C GLY A 279 -20.24 22.17 -0.49
N TYR A 280 -20.48 21.74 -1.74
CA TYR A 280 -21.72 21.11 -2.19
C TYR A 280 -21.77 19.59 -1.96
N ASN A 281 -20.71 19.01 -1.38
CA ASN A 281 -20.57 17.56 -1.21
C ASN A 281 -20.59 17.11 0.26
N TYR A 282 -20.88 18.00 1.21
CA TYR A 282 -20.97 17.67 2.65
C TYR A 282 -21.92 18.62 3.37
N SER A 283 -22.38 18.23 4.56
CA SER A 283 -23.19 19.09 5.42
C SER A 283 -22.35 19.73 6.53
N THR A 284 -22.62 21.00 6.81
CA THR A 284 -21.95 21.74 7.90
C THR A 284 -22.55 21.48 9.29
N SER A 285 -23.63 20.70 9.36
CA SER A 285 -24.18 20.19 10.61
C SER A 285 -23.13 19.39 11.39
N GLY A 286 -23.21 19.43 12.72
CA GLY A 286 -22.28 18.71 13.58
C GLY A 286 -22.30 17.20 13.34
N ASN A 287 -21.12 16.59 13.35
CA ASN A 287 -20.91 15.14 13.29
C ASN A 287 -20.49 14.62 14.67
N SER A 288 -21.19 13.61 15.20
CA SER A 288 -20.83 13.02 16.49
C SER A 288 -19.58 12.12 16.42
N ALA A 289 -19.18 11.70 15.22
CA ALA A 289 -17.96 10.95 14.92
C ALA A 289 -17.71 9.75 15.86
N SER A 290 -18.75 8.97 16.14
CA SER A 290 -18.73 7.83 17.06
C SER A 290 -18.42 6.48 16.40
N ALA A 291 -18.18 6.46 15.09
CA ALA A 291 -17.79 5.27 14.33
C ALA A 291 -16.90 5.61 13.12
N VAL A 292 -16.09 4.65 12.66
CA VAL A 292 -15.22 4.78 11.47
C VAL A 292 -15.63 3.76 10.43
N ILE A 293 -15.82 4.22 9.19
CA ILE A 293 -16.27 3.38 8.08
C ILE A 293 -15.17 3.29 7.03
N MET A 294 -14.78 2.06 6.72
CA MET A 294 -13.77 1.76 5.69
C MET A 294 -14.45 1.61 4.33
N HIS A 295 -13.96 2.37 3.35
CA HIS A 295 -14.40 2.34 1.96
C HIS A 295 -13.26 1.96 1.02
N THR A 296 -13.62 1.48 -0.16
CA THR A 296 -12.72 1.39 -1.31
C THR A 296 -13.24 2.31 -2.40
N ILE A 297 -12.34 3.05 -3.05
CA ILE A 297 -12.70 4.10 -4.01
C ILE A 297 -13.39 3.55 -5.27
N GLU A 298 -13.10 2.30 -5.64
CA GLU A 298 -13.36 1.76 -6.98
C GLU A 298 -12.67 2.61 -8.07
N GLY A 299 -11.41 2.96 -7.82
CA GLY A 299 -10.65 3.87 -8.66
C GLY A 299 -9.40 4.39 -7.95
N SER A 300 -8.76 5.42 -8.51
CA SER A 300 -7.48 5.91 -8.01
C SER A 300 -7.62 6.99 -6.91
N TYR A 301 -6.63 7.08 -6.02
CA TYR A 301 -6.49 8.16 -5.03
C TYR A 301 -6.70 9.56 -5.65
N ALA A 302 -6.04 9.83 -6.77
CA ALA A 302 -6.15 11.11 -7.46
C ALA A 302 -7.53 11.29 -8.11
N GLY A 303 -8.15 10.21 -8.61
CA GLY A 303 -9.53 10.21 -9.12
C GLY A 303 -10.56 10.58 -8.05
N ALA A 304 -10.47 10.01 -6.84
CA ALA A 304 -11.39 10.35 -5.74
C ALA A 304 -11.25 11.80 -5.31
N ILE A 305 -10.02 12.29 -5.15
CA ILE A 305 -9.77 13.70 -4.87
C ILE A 305 -10.36 14.55 -5.99
N SER A 306 -10.17 14.14 -7.26
CA SER A 306 -10.78 14.77 -8.43
C SER A 306 -12.29 14.91 -8.32
N TRP A 307 -12.92 13.80 -7.99
CA TRP A 307 -14.36 13.65 -7.88
C TRP A 307 -14.95 14.48 -6.74
N PHE A 308 -14.36 14.44 -5.56
CA PHE A 308 -14.91 15.14 -4.39
C PHE A 308 -14.83 16.66 -4.48
N LYS A 309 -14.04 17.26 -5.39
CA LYS A 309 -14.08 18.72 -5.64
C LYS A 309 -15.01 19.10 -6.80
N ASN A 310 -15.61 18.14 -7.49
CA ASN A 310 -16.72 18.38 -8.41
C ASN A 310 -18.00 18.64 -7.59
N ALA A 311 -18.55 19.86 -7.67
CA ALA A 311 -19.77 20.24 -6.93
C ALA A 311 -21.01 19.44 -7.36
N SER A 312 -21.01 18.89 -8.57
CA SER A 312 -22.09 18.04 -9.08
C SER A 312 -22.00 16.60 -8.60
N ALA A 313 -20.91 16.20 -7.92
CA ALA A 313 -20.73 14.84 -7.46
C ALA A 313 -21.69 14.46 -6.33
N GLN A 314 -22.00 15.42 -5.44
CA GLN A 314 -22.85 15.22 -4.26
C GLN A 314 -22.42 14.02 -3.40
N VAL A 315 -21.11 13.76 -3.31
CA VAL A 315 -20.50 12.73 -2.47
C VAL A 315 -19.12 13.18 -1.97
N SER A 316 -18.75 12.75 -0.77
CA SER A 316 -17.43 13.00 -0.19
C SER A 316 -17.11 12.03 0.93
N ALA A 317 -15.84 11.87 1.27
CA ALA A 317 -15.38 11.24 2.50
C ALA A 317 -14.51 12.20 3.32
N HIS A 318 -14.21 11.85 4.57
CA HIS A 318 -13.34 12.68 5.40
C HIS A 318 -11.89 12.55 4.97
N TYR A 319 -11.45 11.32 4.67
CA TYR A 319 -10.07 11.02 4.32
C TYR A 319 -9.97 10.13 3.08
N VAL A 320 -8.90 10.30 2.31
CA VAL A 320 -8.51 9.45 1.19
C VAL A 320 -7.06 9.00 1.41
N ILE A 321 -6.79 7.70 1.23
CA ILE A 321 -5.47 7.09 1.48
C ILE A 321 -4.92 6.47 0.20
N ARG A 322 -3.68 6.85 -0.14
CA ARG A 322 -2.99 6.39 -1.36
C ARG A 322 -2.36 5.02 -1.19
N LYS A 323 -2.50 4.15 -2.20
CA LYS A 323 -1.98 2.77 -2.17
C LYS A 323 -0.45 2.70 -2.13
N SER A 324 0.22 3.57 -2.89
CA SER A 324 1.67 3.47 -3.13
C SER A 324 2.54 3.72 -1.91
N ASP A 325 2.17 4.67 -1.06
CA ASP A 325 2.99 5.16 0.05
C ASP A 325 2.18 5.56 1.29
N GLY A 326 0.86 5.33 1.31
CA GLY A 326 0.04 5.61 2.48
C GLY A 326 -0.17 7.09 2.76
N GLN A 327 0.04 7.98 1.78
CA GLN A 327 -0.34 9.40 1.92
C GLN A 327 -1.81 9.52 2.29
N ILE A 328 -2.10 10.32 3.31
CA ILE A 328 -3.46 10.63 3.76
C ILE A 328 -3.78 12.05 3.31
N THR A 329 -4.92 12.23 2.65
CA THR A 329 -5.51 13.55 2.37
C THR A 329 -6.84 13.66 3.09
N GLN A 330 -7.00 14.74 3.84
CA GLN A 330 -8.25 15.12 4.46
C GLN A 330 -9.05 16.02 3.52
N MET A 331 -10.26 15.58 3.16
CA MET A 331 -11.17 16.25 2.23
C MET A 331 -12.30 16.97 2.96
N VAL A 332 -12.76 16.43 4.08
CA VAL A 332 -13.83 17.03 4.91
C VAL A 332 -13.38 17.02 6.37
N ARG A 333 -13.72 18.09 7.10
CA ARG A 333 -13.47 18.17 8.54
C ARG A 333 -14.28 17.13 9.29
N GLU A 334 -13.68 16.50 10.29
CA GLU A 334 -14.37 15.47 11.10
C GLU A 334 -15.59 16.01 11.87
N HIS A 335 -15.67 17.33 12.08
CA HIS A 335 -16.84 17.95 12.71
C HIS A 335 -18.02 18.12 11.74
N HIS A 336 -17.77 18.06 10.43
CA HIS A 336 -18.78 18.11 9.38
C HIS A 336 -19.21 16.70 8.99
N GLN A 337 -20.35 16.59 8.32
CA GLN A 337 -20.87 15.31 7.84
C GLN A 337 -20.50 15.14 6.36
N ALA A 338 -19.42 14.42 6.08
CA ALA A 338 -19.12 14.00 4.72
C ALA A 338 -20.21 13.06 4.18
N TRP A 339 -20.50 13.13 2.88
CA TRP A 339 -21.55 12.35 2.24
C TRP A 339 -21.01 11.04 1.67
N HIS A 340 -20.71 10.07 2.56
CA HIS A 340 -20.10 8.78 2.18
C HIS A 340 -20.95 7.55 2.51
N ALA A 341 -21.92 7.64 3.41
CA ALA A 341 -22.67 6.49 3.94
C ALA A 341 -24.14 6.81 4.21
N ALA A 342 -24.77 7.63 3.37
CA ALA A 342 -26.19 7.96 3.42
C ALA A 342 -26.68 8.35 4.85
N TYR A 343 -27.59 7.56 5.44
CA TYR A 343 -28.16 7.83 6.77
C TYR A 343 -27.13 7.82 7.91
N HIS A 344 -25.94 7.29 7.66
CA HIS A 344 -24.90 7.14 8.69
C HIS A 344 -23.92 8.31 8.74
N ASN A 345 -24.03 9.30 7.84
CA ASN A 345 -23.08 10.42 7.73
C ASN A 345 -22.94 11.22 9.03
N HIS A 346 -24.02 11.36 9.81
CA HIS A 346 -24.08 12.23 10.98
C HIS A 346 -23.27 11.76 12.20
N TYR A 347 -22.81 10.50 12.19
CA TYR A 347 -22.05 9.93 13.30
C TYR A 347 -20.80 9.17 12.88
N THR A 348 -20.48 9.15 11.59
CA THR A 348 -19.38 8.35 11.05
C THR A 348 -18.29 9.20 10.44
N ILE A 349 -17.06 8.67 10.50
CA ILE A 349 -15.92 9.15 9.72
C ILE A 349 -15.63 8.13 8.62
N GLY A 350 -15.90 8.49 7.36
CA GLY A 350 -15.51 7.71 6.18
C GLY A 350 -14.04 7.88 5.77
N ILE A 351 -13.38 6.75 5.51
CA ILE A 351 -12.00 6.67 5.00
C ILE A 351 -12.01 5.89 3.67
N GLU A 352 -11.62 6.55 2.60
CA GLU A 352 -11.52 6.01 1.24
C GLU A 352 -10.13 5.45 0.98
N HIS A 353 -10.05 4.22 0.46
CA HIS A 353 -8.80 3.55 0.13
C HIS A 353 -8.67 3.34 -1.38
N ASP A 354 -7.50 3.70 -1.91
CA ASP A 354 -7.12 3.60 -3.32
C ASP A 354 -7.25 2.17 -3.89
N GLY A 355 -7.90 2.06 -5.05
CA GLY A 355 -8.09 0.85 -5.83
C GLY A 355 -9.50 0.24 -5.74
N TYR A 356 -9.60 -1.10 -5.73
CA TYR A 356 -10.86 -1.85 -5.94
C TYR A 356 -11.10 -2.92 -4.87
N ALA A 357 -12.32 -2.99 -4.33
CA ALA A 357 -12.70 -3.93 -3.26
C ALA A 357 -12.62 -5.40 -3.69
N SER A 358 -12.84 -5.64 -4.99
CA SER A 358 -12.73 -6.96 -5.62
C SER A 358 -11.30 -7.40 -5.95
N ALA A 359 -10.30 -6.50 -5.86
CA ALA A 359 -8.94 -6.81 -6.27
C ALA A 359 -8.11 -7.45 -5.15
N ALA A 360 -7.58 -8.64 -5.40
CA ALA A 360 -6.77 -9.41 -4.44
C ALA A 360 -5.43 -8.73 -4.09
N ASP A 361 -4.88 -7.91 -4.99
CA ASP A 361 -3.65 -7.15 -4.78
C ASP A 361 -3.90 -5.71 -4.31
N ASN A 362 -5.11 -5.37 -3.85
CA ASN A 362 -5.43 -3.98 -3.50
C ASN A 362 -4.68 -3.47 -2.26
N TRP A 363 -4.62 -4.28 -1.23
CA TRP A 363 -4.23 -3.85 0.12
C TRP A 363 -2.72 -3.89 0.33
N SER A 364 -2.05 -2.76 0.02
CA SER A 364 -0.64 -2.57 0.35
C SER A 364 -0.43 -2.36 1.85
N SER A 365 0.75 -2.75 2.36
CA SER A 365 1.10 -2.46 3.77
C SER A 365 1.11 -0.97 4.07
N ALA A 366 1.55 -0.14 3.12
CA ALA A 366 1.59 1.31 3.25
C ALA A 366 0.20 1.89 3.57
N MET A 367 -0.79 1.51 2.76
CA MET A 367 -2.16 1.97 2.88
C MET A 367 -2.84 1.46 4.16
N VAL A 368 -2.66 0.17 4.49
CA VAL A 368 -3.24 -0.42 5.71
C VAL A 368 -2.64 0.19 6.98
N ASN A 369 -1.32 0.42 7.00
CA ASN A 369 -0.65 1.05 8.14
C ASN A 369 -1.09 2.51 8.32
N ALA A 370 -1.22 3.26 7.23
CA ALA A 370 -1.74 4.62 7.26
C ALA A 370 -3.18 4.68 7.78
N SER A 371 -4.04 3.78 7.30
CA SER A 371 -5.42 3.65 7.77
C SER A 371 -5.49 3.32 9.26
N ALA A 372 -4.64 2.40 9.74
CA ALA A 372 -4.60 2.02 11.13
C ALA A 372 -4.12 3.17 12.04
N ARG A 373 -3.09 3.93 11.63
CA ARG A 373 -2.64 5.12 12.37
C ARG A 373 -3.74 6.17 12.47
N LEU A 374 -4.37 6.50 11.35
CA LEU A 374 -5.50 7.44 11.30
C LEU A 374 -6.64 6.97 12.21
N THR A 375 -7.05 5.71 12.10
CA THR A 375 -8.16 5.14 12.88
C THR A 375 -7.87 5.13 14.37
N ARG A 376 -6.67 4.73 14.78
CA ARG A 376 -6.23 4.78 16.19
C ARG A 376 -6.26 6.21 16.72
N SER A 377 -5.83 7.17 15.90
CA SER A 377 -5.86 8.58 16.26
C SER A 377 -7.30 9.11 16.39
N ILE A 378 -8.22 8.67 15.53
CA ILE A 378 -9.66 8.96 15.64
C ILE A 378 -10.23 8.37 16.94
N CYS A 379 -9.96 7.10 17.25
CA CYS A 379 -10.37 6.47 18.50
C CYS A 379 -9.96 7.30 19.72
N ALA A 380 -8.69 7.73 19.76
CA ALA A 380 -8.15 8.53 20.85
C ALA A 380 -8.81 9.93 20.92
N ARG A 381 -8.97 10.63 19.80
CA ARG A 381 -9.53 12.00 19.77
C ARG A 381 -11.04 12.05 20.01
N ARG A 382 -11.78 11.04 19.55
CA ARG A 382 -13.26 11.01 19.54
C ARG A 382 -13.87 10.08 20.58
N GLY A 383 -13.06 9.32 21.32
CA GLY A 383 -13.55 8.35 22.31
C GLY A 383 -14.21 7.11 21.70
N VAL A 384 -13.90 6.78 20.44
CA VAL A 384 -14.37 5.54 19.81
C VAL A 384 -13.58 4.36 20.37
N ASN A 385 -14.28 3.32 20.84
CA ASN A 385 -13.62 2.12 21.32
C ASN A 385 -13.02 1.31 20.14
N CYS A 386 -11.70 1.39 19.97
CA CYS A 386 -10.98 0.65 18.93
C CYS A 386 -11.11 -0.89 19.04
N ALA A 387 -11.36 -1.42 20.24
CA ALA A 387 -11.60 -2.86 20.44
C ALA A 387 -12.98 -3.32 19.92
N ALA A 388 -13.88 -2.36 19.64
CA ALA A 388 -15.16 -2.62 18.99
C ALA A 388 -15.05 -2.67 17.46
N ALA A 389 -13.84 -2.85 16.91
CA ALA A 389 -13.63 -3.10 15.50
C ALA A 389 -14.10 -4.50 15.08
N TRP A 390 -14.46 -4.65 13.81
CA TRP A 390 -14.75 -5.94 13.21
C TRP A 390 -13.52 -6.87 13.32
N GLN A 391 -13.76 -8.08 13.82
CA GLN A 391 -12.73 -9.13 14.04
C GLN A 391 -12.91 -10.35 13.12
N GLY A 392 -13.99 -10.38 12.34
CA GLY A 392 -14.23 -11.45 11.39
C GLY A 392 -13.49 -11.23 10.07
N PRO A 393 -13.74 -12.11 9.08
CA PRO A 393 -13.07 -12.05 7.79
C PRO A 393 -13.57 -10.90 6.91
N GLY A 394 -12.88 -10.66 5.80
CA GLY A 394 -13.43 -9.85 4.70
C GLY A 394 -14.64 -10.54 4.06
N TYR A 395 -15.40 -9.78 3.27
CA TYR A 395 -16.65 -10.23 2.63
C TYR A 395 -16.79 -9.66 1.21
N SER A 396 -17.50 -10.39 0.33
CA SER A 396 -17.79 -9.98 -1.06
C SER A 396 -19.28 -9.72 -1.31
N TYR A 397 -20.06 -9.60 -0.24
CA TYR A 397 -21.51 -9.39 -0.24
C TYR A 397 -21.88 -8.43 0.91
N TRP A 398 -23.10 -7.91 0.96
CA TRP A 398 -23.52 -7.08 2.10
C TRP A 398 -23.53 -7.90 3.40
N ASN A 399 -22.81 -7.44 4.42
CA ASN A 399 -22.61 -8.20 5.67
C ASN A 399 -22.98 -7.32 6.88
N VAL A 400 -24.27 -7.05 7.07
CA VAL A 400 -24.75 -6.18 8.16
C VAL A 400 -24.32 -6.75 9.51
N VAL A 401 -23.59 -5.94 10.28
CA VAL A 401 -23.12 -6.30 11.63
C VAL A 401 -23.83 -5.46 12.69
N PRO A 402 -23.86 -5.92 13.97
CA PRO A 402 -24.44 -5.14 15.06
C PRO A 402 -23.86 -3.72 15.18
N ASP A 403 -24.67 -2.76 15.63
CA ASP A 403 -24.22 -1.37 15.83
C ASP A 403 -23.11 -1.23 16.88
N SER A 404 -22.97 -2.23 17.76
CA SER A 404 -21.87 -2.32 18.72
C SER A 404 -20.49 -2.39 18.05
N VAL A 405 -20.40 -2.82 16.78
CA VAL A 405 -19.16 -2.75 16.01
C VAL A 405 -18.95 -1.32 15.52
N ARG A 406 -17.98 -0.58 16.05
CA ARG A 406 -17.77 0.86 15.76
C ARG A 406 -16.75 1.15 14.67
N ILE A 407 -15.93 0.17 14.30
CA ILE A 407 -15.01 0.26 13.16
C ILE A 407 -15.32 -0.90 12.23
N LYS A 408 -15.87 -0.59 11.05
CA LYS A 408 -16.44 -1.57 10.13
C LYS A 408 -16.37 -1.07 8.69
N GLY A 409 -16.63 -1.94 7.74
CA GLY A 409 -16.73 -1.55 6.34
C GLY A 409 -18.09 -0.99 5.98
N HIS A 410 -18.16 -0.29 4.85
CA HIS A 410 -19.39 0.29 4.33
C HIS A 410 -20.49 -0.76 4.10
N GLY A 411 -20.14 -1.92 3.53
CA GLY A 411 -21.06 -3.04 3.31
C GLY A 411 -21.60 -3.70 4.59
N MET A 412 -21.17 -3.23 5.78
CA MET A 412 -21.64 -3.69 7.08
C MET A 412 -22.70 -2.79 7.72
N LEU A 413 -23.07 -1.70 7.04
CA LEU A 413 -24.10 -0.77 7.49
C LEU A 413 -25.51 -1.26 7.11
N THR A 414 -26.48 -0.96 7.96
CA THR A 414 -27.90 -1.16 7.66
C THR A 414 -28.33 -0.28 6.48
N SER A 415 -29.34 -0.71 5.72
CA SER A 415 -29.89 0.07 4.60
C SER A 415 -28.89 0.41 3.48
N ASN A 416 -27.81 -0.37 3.37
CA ASN A 416 -26.75 -0.26 2.35
C ASN A 416 -26.48 -1.62 1.68
N GLN A 417 -27.53 -2.42 1.40
CA GLN A 417 -27.42 -3.80 0.92
C GLN A 417 -26.84 -3.97 -0.51
N ASN A 418 -26.49 -2.87 -1.20
CA ASN A 418 -25.79 -2.85 -2.48
C ASN A 418 -24.28 -2.58 -2.34
N ARG A 419 -23.73 -2.63 -1.13
CA ARG A 419 -22.31 -2.37 -0.85
C ARG A 419 -21.63 -3.59 -0.24
N TYR A 420 -20.37 -3.79 -0.62
CA TYR A 420 -19.50 -4.84 -0.05
C TYR A 420 -18.09 -4.33 0.29
N ASP A 421 -17.81 -3.03 0.13
CA ASP A 421 -16.52 -2.44 0.45
C ASP A 421 -16.27 -2.42 1.98
N PRO A 422 -15.01 -2.58 2.44
CA PRO A 422 -13.76 -2.60 1.67
C PRO A 422 -13.45 -3.93 0.94
N GLY A 423 -14.33 -4.93 1.02
CA GLY A 423 -14.23 -6.16 0.24
C GLY A 423 -13.51 -7.30 0.94
N GLN A 424 -13.47 -8.45 0.26
CA GLN A 424 -13.07 -9.73 0.85
C GLN A 424 -11.59 -9.84 1.19
N TYR A 425 -10.77 -9.00 0.55
CA TYR A 425 -9.33 -9.01 0.73
C TYR A 425 -8.84 -7.96 1.73
N PHE A 426 -9.72 -7.17 2.33
CA PHE A 426 -9.30 -6.24 3.38
C PHE A 426 -8.75 -7.03 4.58
N PRO A 427 -7.52 -6.74 5.04
CA PRO A 427 -6.85 -7.57 6.03
C PRO A 427 -7.31 -7.20 7.45
N TRP A 428 -8.57 -7.48 7.78
CA TRP A 428 -9.21 -7.11 9.05
C TRP A 428 -8.44 -7.56 10.29
N ALA A 429 -7.88 -8.78 10.28
CA ALA A 429 -7.10 -9.28 11.40
C ALA A 429 -5.82 -8.45 11.63
N ASN A 430 -5.08 -8.14 10.56
CA ASN A 430 -3.88 -7.30 10.64
C ASN A 430 -4.24 -5.89 11.10
N PHE A 431 -5.28 -5.31 10.48
CA PHE A 431 -5.78 -4.00 10.84
C PHE A 431 -6.20 -3.91 12.31
N TYR A 432 -6.96 -4.90 12.81
CA TYR A 432 -7.37 -5.00 14.21
C TYR A 432 -6.16 -5.02 15.16
N THR A 433 -5.13 -5.77 14.80
CA THR A 433 -3.88 -5.84 15.58
C THR A 433 -3.17 -4.49 15.60
N LEU A 434 -3.09 -3.79 14.46
CA LEU A 434 -2.45 -2.48 14.35
C LEU A 434 -3.17 -1.40 15.17
N ILE A 435 -4.49 -1.44 15.27
CA ILE A 435 -5.27 -0.45 16.04
C ILE A 435 -5.36 -0.77 17.54
N ASN A 436 -5.21 -2.04 17.96
CA ASN A 436 -5.41 -2.49 19.35
C ASN A 436 -4.16 -3.04 20.07
N GLY A 437 -3.08 -3.40 19.39
CA GLY A 437 -2.00 -4.20 19.99
C GLY A 437 -0.59 -4.05 19.42
N GLY A 438 -0.35 -3.10 18.51
CA GLY A 438 0.98 -2.83 17.95
C GLY A 438 1.35 -1.34 18.03
N THR A 439 2.65 -1.05 18.13
CA THR A 439 3.17 0.23 17.63
C THR A 439 2.93 0.24 16.13
N ALA A 440 1.91 0.98 15.67
CA ALA A 440 1.70 1.18 14.25
C ALA A 440 3.00 1.75 13.66
N PRO A 441 3.55 1.15 12.59
CA PRO A 441 4.79 1.64 12.01
C PRO A 441 4.58 3.08 11.53
N PRO A 442 5.63 3.94 11.62
CA PRO A 442 5.56 5.30 11.10
C PRO A 442 5.12 5.27 9.62
N PRO A 443 4.56 6.38 9.09
CA PRO A 443 4.23 6.48 7.69
C PRO A 443 5.39 6.02 6.82
N PRO A 444 5.07 5.28 5.74
CA PRO A 444 6.08 4.90 4.78
C PRO A 444 6.74 6.18 4.27
N PRO A 445 8.07 6.33 4.32
CA PRO A 445 8.69 7.35 3.50
C PRO A 445 8.37 7.01 2.04
N ALA A 446 8.08 8.02 1.23
CA ALA A 446 7.94 7.86 -0.21
C ALA A 446 9.09 6.97 -0.72
N PRO A 447 8.81 5.94 -1.57
CA PRO A 447 9.86 5.15 -2.19
C PRO A 447 10.95 6.12 -2.69
N GLY A 448 12.21 5.86 -2.29
CA GLY A 448 13.44 6.59 -2.63
C GLY A 448 13.63 8.05 -2.23
N ASN A 449 12.77 8.61 -1.38
CA ASN A 449 13.09 9.84 -0.63
C ASN A 449 13.25 9.55 0.87
N VAL A 450 13.71 8.34 1.21
CA VAL A 450 13.98 8.00 2.61
C VAL A 450 15.17 8.80 3.09
N ARG A 451 14.86 9.78 3.93
CA ARG A 451 15.81 10.72 4.52
C ARG A 451 16.07 10.30 5.95
N TYR A 452 17.35 10.28 6.29
CA TYR A 452 17.84 10.07 7.63
C TYR A 452 18.47 11.35 8.11
N TRP A 453 18.01 11.86 9.24
CA TRP A 453 18.49 13.13 9.77
C TRP A 453 19.77 12.92 10.54
N VAL A 454 20.77 13.74 10.25
CA VAL A 454 22.08 13.73 10.88
C VAL A 454 22.49 15.15 11.25
N ASP A 455 23.17 15.30 12.37
CA ASP A 455 23.73 16.59 12.78
C ASP A 455 25.22 16.65 12.46
N THR A 456 25.66 17.67 11.75
CA THR A 456 27.08 17.94 11.49
C THR A 456 27.65 18.97 12.47
N TRP A 457 28.87 18.75 12.97
CA TRP A 457 29.51 19.65 13.95
C TRP A 457 30.24 20.83 13.29
N ALA A 458 30.41 20.80 11.96
CA ALA A 458 30.93 21.88 11.14
C ALA A 458 30.41 21.74 9.70
N ASN A 459 30.65 22.78 8.88
CA ASN A 459 30.42 22.70 7.44
C ASN A 459 31.23 21.54 6.85
N ALA A 460 30.56 20.61 6.19
CA ALA A 460 31.15 19.43 5.60
C ALA A 460 31.41 19.63 4.10
N PRO A 461 32.65 19.49 3.61
CA PRO A 461 32.95 19.50 2.19
C PRO A 461 32.23 18.35 1.46
N GLY A 462 31.57 18.67 0.35
CA GLY A 462 30.86 17.71 -0.50
C GLY A 462 31.68 17.27 -1.71
N TYR A 463 31.48 16.02 -2.15
CA TYR A 463 32.25 15.37 -3.22
C TYR A 463 31.37 14.53 -4.14
N ALA A 464 31.77 14.36 -5.40
CA ALA A 464 31.05 13.54 -6.39
C ALA A 464 31.00 12.03 -6.06
N SER A 465 31.96 11.53 -5.28
CA SER A 465 32.02 10.14 -4.83
C SER A 465 32.74 10.03 -3.48
N SER A 466 32.63 8.87 -2.82
CA SER A 466 33.33 8.57 -1.56
C SER A 466 34.85 8.44 -1.68
N THR A 467 35.38 8.45 -2.90
CA THR A 467 36.82 8.37 -3.21
C THR A 467 37.37 9.63 -3.87
N SER A 468 36.51 10.53 -4.35
CA SER A 468 36.92 11.77 -5.02
C SER A 468 37.68 12.69 -4.06
N THR A 469 38.70 13.36 -4.58
CA THR A 469 39.47 14.38 -3.86
C THR A 469 39.06 15.81 -4.19
N ALA A 470 38.27 16.01 -5.26
CA ALA A 470 37.80 17.32 -5.71
C ALA A 470 36.47 17.69 -5.06
N GLN A 471 36.45 18.79 -4.30
CA GLN A 471 35.25 19.31 -3.66
C GLN A 471 34.29 19.86 -4.72
N THR A 472 33.02 19.47 -4.63
CA THR A 472 31.93 19.90 -5.53
C THR A 472 30.97 20.88 -4.87
N GLY A 473 31.03 21.01 -3.54
CA GLY A 473 30.14 21.89 -2.79
C GLY A 473 30.35 21.79 -1.28
N THR A 474 29.37 22.27 -0.51
CA THR A 474 29.40 22.27 0.97
C THR A 474 28.02 21.96 1.51
N LEU A 475 27.96 21.07 2.49
CA LEU A 475 26.82 20.90 3.39
C LEU A 475 27.08 21.75 4.64
N TYR A 476 26.15 22.62 4.99
CA TYR A 476 26.31 23.51 6.13
C TYR A 476 26.20 22.76 7.46
N GLN A 477 26.83 23.32 8.48
CA GLN A 477 26.73 22.86 9.85
C GLN A 477 25.27 22.88 10.31
N GLY A 478 24.82 21.79 10.93
CA GLY A 478 23.50 21.69 11.54
C GLY A 478 22.84 20.37 11.20
N THR A 479 21.51 20.35 11.30
CA THR A 479 20.71 19.17 10.99
C THR A 479 20.44 19.11 9.49
N SER A 480 20.95 18.06 8.84
CA SER A 480 20.76 17.78 7.41
C SER A 480 20.24 16.37 7.21
N TYR A 481 19.64 16.10 6.06
CA TYR A 481 19.25 14.73 5.70
C TYR A 481 20.35 14.02 4.93
N VAL A 482 20.36 12.69 4.99
CA VAL A 482 21.18 11.81 4.15
C VAL A 482 20.34 10.65 3.66
N TYR A 483 20.74 10.05 2.54
CA TYR A 483 20.02 8.95 1.89
C TYR A 483 20.55 7.57 2.29
N CYS A 484 21.86 7.44 2.40
CA CYS A 484 22.56 6.19 2.68
C CYS A 484 24.03 6.46 3.01
N LYS A 485 24.75 5.43 3.44
CA LYS A 485 26.20 5.47 3.61
C LYS A 485 26.91 4.57 2.62
N THR A 486 28.16 4.86 2.32
CA THR A 486 29.05 3.98 1.55
C THR A 486 30.47 4.05 2.10
N TRP A 487 31.25 3.00 1.88
CA TRP A 487 32.65 2.99 2.28
C TRP A 487 33.48 3.81 1.31
N GLY A 488 34.53 4.47 1.81
CA GLY A 488 35.39 5.29 0.98
C GLY A 488 36.74 5.58 1.63
N ARG A 489 37.34 6.68 1.18
CA ARG A 489 38.63 7.12 1.74
C ARG A 489 38.47 7.54 3.21
N GLU A 490 39.53 7.44 3.98
CA GLU A 490 39.54 7.90 5.36
C GLU A 490 39.66 9.43 5.43
N VAL A 491 38.83 10.04 6.27
CA VAL A 491 39.03 11.42 6.75
C VAL A 491 39.47 11.33 8.20
N ARG A 492 40.54 12.03 8.56
CA ARG A 492 41.18 11.96 9.89
C ARG A 492 41.57 13.34 10.40
N SER A 493 41.40 13.55 11.69
CA SER A 493 42.08 14.60 12.46
C SER A 493 42.49 14.03 13.82
N GLY A 494 43.80 13.94 14.07
CA GLY A 494 44.33 13.27 15.26
C GLY A 494 43.87 11.81 15.38
N THR A 495 43.26 11.46 16.52
CA THR A 495 42.72 10.13 16.79
C THR A 495 41.32 9.91 16.21
N SER A 496 40.63 10.97 15.81
CA SER A 496 39.30 10.90 15.19
C SER A 496 39.42 10.60 13.70
N PHE A 497 38.68 9.61 13.22
CA PHE A 497 38.65 9.25 11.81
C PHE A 497 37.31 8.62 11.41
N ASN A 498 36.96 8.71 10.13
CA ASN A 498 35.82 7.99 9.60
C ASN A 498 36.02 7.64 8.12
N ARG A 499 35.64 6.42 7.74
CA ARG A 499 35.67 5.90 6.37
C ARG A 499 34.29 5.78 5.74
N TRP A 500 33.23 6.07 6.49
CA TRP A 500 31.88 6.19 5.95
C TRP A 500 31.67 7.54 5.28
N TRP A 501 30.98 7.48 4.15
CA TRP A 501 30.57 8.63 3.35
C TRP A 501 29.07 8.61 3.21
N LEU A 502 28.43 9.74 3.48
CA LEU A 502 26.98 9.92 3.51
C LEU A 502 26.54 10.56 2.21
N LYS A 503 25.61 9.92 1.50
CA LYS A 503 25.01 10.48 0.29
C LYS A 503 23.92 11.49 0.67
N THR A 504 23.98 12.71 0.13
CA THR A 504 23.07 13.81 0.49
C THR A 504 22.98 14.85 -0.64
N ASP A 505 22.11 15.85 -0.49
CA ASP A 505 22.11 17.06 -1.29
C ASP A 505 22.79 18.18 -0.51
N LEU A 506 23.71 18.90 -1.16
CA LEU A 506 24.49 19.96 -0.53
C LEU A 506 23.69 21.27 -0.49
N ASP A 507 23.86 22.06 0.57
CA ASP A 507 23.31 23.42 0.63
C ASP A 507 23.88 24.32 -0.47
N VAL A 508 25.16 24.15 -0.79
CA VAL A 508 25.83 24.81 -1.89
C VAL A 508 26.49 23.77 -2.78
N GLY A 509 26.03 23.65 -4.02
CA GLY A 509 26.57 22.72 -5.01
C GLY A 509 25.49 21.81 -5.60
N PRO A 510 25.88 20.76 -6.33
CA PRO A 510 24.93 19.80 -6.88
C PRO A 510 24.33 18.90 -5.77
N GLY A 511 23.15 18.35 -6.03
CA GLY A 511 22.57 17.26 -5.23
C GLY A 511 23.28 15.92 -5.46
N ASN A 512 22.87 14.88 -4.72
CA ASN A 512 23.40 13.52 -4.82
C ASN A 512 24.92 13.40 -4.65
N GLN A 513 25.49 14.21 -3.75
CA GLN A 513 26.92 14.22 -3.42
C GLN A 513 27.20 13.44 -2.15
N TYR A 514 28.47 13.33 -1.79
CA TYR A 514 28.94 12.62 -0.61
C TYR A 514 29.66 13.57 0.35
N VAL A 515 29.30 13.50 1.63
CA VAL A 515 30.04 14.13 2.73
C VAL A 515 30.60 13.04 3.65
N SER A 516 31.74 13.28 4.28
CA SER A 516 32.30 12.28 5.21
C SER A 516 31.50 12.23 6.50
N ALA A 517 31.22 11.03 7.02
CA ALA A 517 30.61 10.84 8.33
C ALA A 517 31.52 11.30 9.50
N PHE A 518 32.78 11.64 9.23
CA PHE A 518 33.67 12.32 10.17
C PHE A 518 33.05 13.61 10.74
N TYR A 519 32.19 14.27 9.97
CA TYR A 519 31.51 15.50 10.39
C TYR A 519 30.29 15.25 11.28
N LEU A 520 29.89 14.01 11.55
CA LEU A 520 28.73 13.72 12.41
C LEU A 520 29.01 14.06 13.87
N SER A 521 28.07 14.76 14.51
CA SER A 521 28.22 15.33 15.85
C SER A 521 28.10 14.32 16.98
N ARG A 522 27.49 13.15 16.71
CA ARG A 522 27.00 12.24 17.75
C ARG A 522 27.76 10.90 17.83
N TRP A 523 28.50 10.54 16.78
CA TRP A 523 28.99 9.16 16.59
C TRP A 523 30.50 9.08 16.54
N GLY A 524 31.04 7.92 16.93
CA GLY A 524 32.47 7.69 17.02
C GLY A 524 33.14 7.36 15.69
N ASN A 525 34.38 6.87 15.79
CA ASN A 525 35.15 6.47 14.62
C ASN A 525 34.49 5.31 13.87
N ASP A 526 34.42 5.42 12.54
CA ASP A 526 33.77 4.45 11.64
C ASP A 526 32.31 4.10 12.03
N GLU A 527 31.63 5.04 12.69
CA GLU A 527 30.18 4.99 12.90
C GLU A 527 29.47 5.97 11.98
N ALA A 528 28.30 5.56 11.47
CA ALA A 528 27.47 6.39 10.60
C ALA A 528 26.00 6.04 10.86
N ARG A 529 25.43 6.68 11.87
CA ARG A 529 24.05 6.49 12.33
C ARG A 529 23.27 7.78 12.11
N ASP A 530 21.94 7.66 12.04
CA ASP A 530 21.06 8.82 12.11
C ASP A 530 20.98 9.37 13.53
N ASN A 531 20.39 10.54 13.71
CA ASN A 531 20.27 11.22 15.00
C ASN A 531 19.54 10.38 16.07
N ASP A 532 18.73 9.41 15.66
CA ASP A 532 17.97 8.52 16.54
C ASP A 532 18.78 7.25 16.92
N GLY A 533 20.03 7.16 16.47
CA GLY A 533 20.96 6.07 16.80
C GLY A 533 20.83 4.83 15.91
N TYR A 534 20.01 4.88 14.85
CA TYR A 534 19.89 3.78 13.90
C TYR A 534 21.00 3.83 12.87
N ASP A 535 21.62 2.68 12.60
CA ASP A 535 22.67 2.59 11.60
C ASP A 535 22.14 2.91 10.19
N LEU A 536 22.83 3.79 9.47
CA LEU A 536 22.39 4.22 8.14
C LEU A 536 22.52 3.06 7.15
N PRO A 537 21.57 2.89 6.21
CA PRO A 537 21.65 1.80 5.24
C PRO A 537 22.78 2.05 4.24
N ARG A 538 23.42 0.97 3.78
CA ARG A 538 24.44 1.06 2.74
C ARG A 538 23.80 1.31 1.36
N CYS A 539 24.38 2.22 0.59
CA CYS A 539 23.83 2.63 -0.71
C CYS A 539 23.68 1.46 -1.70
N GLU A 540 24.61 0.51 -1.66
CA GLU A 540 24.65 -0.66 -2.54
C GLU A 540 23.57 -1.72 -2.26
N VAL A 541 22.89 -1.67 -1.11
CA VAL A 541 21.86 -2.65 -0.70
C VAL A 541 20.53 -1.97 -0.37
N LEU A 542 20.31 -0.74 -0.81
CA LEU A 542 19.04 -0.06 -0.59
C LEU A 542 17.88 -0.87 -1.20
N PRO A 543 16.85 -1.21 -0.40
CA PRO A 543 15.67 -1.90 -0.91
C PRO A 543 14.94 -1.07 -1.97
N TYR A 544 14.47 -1.76 -3.01
CA TYR A 544 13.71 -1.18 -4.12
C TYR A 544 12.59 -2.15 -4.55
N GLY A 545 11.75 -1.74 -5.51
CA GLY A 545 10.61 -2.54 -5.96
C GLY A 545 9.67 -2.92 -4.81
N LYS A 546 9.02 -4.09 -4.91
CA LYS A 546 8.04 -4.55 -3.89
C LYS A 546 8.64 -4.86 -2.53
N ILE A 547 9.88 -5.31 -2.49
CA ILE A 547 10.60 -5.51 -1.23
C ILE A 547 10.88 -4.15 -0.57
N GLY A 548 11.29 -3.15 -1.35
CA GLY A 548 11.46 -1.78 -0.89
C GLY A 548 10.15 -1.15 -0.41
N GLU A 549 9.09 -1.21 -1.21
CA GLU A 549 7.74 -0.74 -0.83
C GLU A 549 7.33 -1.34 0.52
N LYS A 550 7.52 -2.66 0.68
CA LYS A 550 7.23 -3.37 1.92
C LYS A 550 8.10 -2.90 3.09
N TYR A 551 9.41 -2.85 2.89
CA TYR A 551 10.37 -2.46 3.91
C TYR A 551 10.11 -1.05 4.45
N TYR A 552 9.93 -0.09 3.55
CA TYR A 552 9.65 1.28 3.93
C TYR A 552 8.25 1.43 4.54
N ALA A 553 7.26 0.68 4.06
CA ALA A 553 5.94 0.63 4.70
C ALA A 553 5.96 0.08 6.13
N MET A 554 6.96 -0.73 6.48
CA MET A 554 7.18 -1.24 7.83
C MET A 554 7.99 -0.28 8.72
N GLY A 555 8.43 0.87 8.20
CA GLY A 555 9.25 1.85 8.92
C GLY A 555 10.74 1.81 8.59
N GLY A 556 11.16 1.08 7.54
CA GLY A 556 12.56 1.07 7.07
C GLY A 556 13.53 0.60 8.15
N ILE A 557 14.63 1.34 8.38
CA ILE A 557 15.64 0.97 9.39
C ILE A 557 15.10 0.95 10.83
N ARG A 558 13.97 1.64 11.08
CA ARG A 558 13.27 1.66 12.36
C ARG A 558 12.28 0.49 12.51
N SER A 559 12.07 -0.28 11.43
CA SER A 559 11.23 -1.47 11.48
C SER A 559 11.89 -2.58 12.29
N VAL A 560 11.09 -3.58 12.66
CA VAL A 560 11.56 -4.81 13.31
C VAL A 560 12.61 -5.59 12.50
N LEU A 561 12.77 -5.30 11.21
CA LEU A 561 13.77 -5.94 10.34
C LEU A 561 15.16 -5.29 10.46
N GLY A 562 15.23 -4.02 10.86
CA GLY A 562 16.48 -3.26 10.93
C GLY A 562 17.08 -2.95 9.56
N VAL A 563 18.40 -2.79 9.51
CA VAL A 563 19.13 -2.31 8.33
C VAL A 563 19.25 -3.41 7.26
N PRO A 564 19.19 -3.06 5.95
CA PRO A 564 19.41 -4.03 4.87
C PRO A 564 20.83 -4.57 4.91
N LYS A 565 20.96 -5.90 4.84
CA LYS A 565 22.23 -6.61 4.97
C LYS A 565 22.80 -7.00 3.61
N LEU A 566 21.98 -7.57 2.73
CA LEU A 566 22.36 -8.00 1.38
C LEU A 566 21.50 -7.31 0.33
N ALA A 567 21.99 -7.26 -0.91
CA ALA A 567 21.18 -6.84 -2.05
C ALA A 567 20.08 -7.88 -2.33
N GLU A 568 19.06 -7.48 -3.10
CA GLU A 568 17.98 -8.38 -3.49
C GLU A 568 18.49 -9.57 -4.34
N MET A 569 18.11 -10.79 -3.94
CA MET A 569 18.54 -12.06 -4.53
C MET A 569 17.35 -12.85 -5.09
N ALA A 570 17.60 -13.78 -6.02
CA ALA A 570 16.58 -14.72 -6.48
C ALA A 570 16.32 -15.81 -5.43
N SER A 571 15.05 -16.19 -5.25
CA SER A 571 14.67 -17.38 -4.49
C SER A 571 14.68 -18.64 -5.38
N GLN A 572 14.51 -19.81 -4.78
CA GLN A 572 14.56 -21.10 -5.49
C GLN A 572 13.33 -21.35 -6.38
N LEU A 573 12.20 -20.69 -6.10
CA LEU A 573 10.93 -20.85 -6.83
C LEU A 573 10.53 -19.58 -7.59
N ASN A 574 11.47 -18.97 -8.32
CA ASN A 574 11.23 -17.78 -9.15
C ASN A 574 10.69 -16.54 -8.39
N GLY A 575 10.93 -16.49 -7.08
CA GLY A 575 10.71 -15.31 -6.26
C GLY A 575 11.97 -14.48 -6.09
N ARG A 576 11.88 -13.47 -5.23
CA ARG A 576 12.98 -12.58 -4.86
C ARG A 576 12.98 -12.43 -3.35
N PHE A 577 14.14 -12.28 -2.72
CA PHE A 577 14.20 -11.96 -1.31
C PHE A 577 15.35 -11.01 -1.00
N GLN A 578 15.23 -10.30 0.10
CA GLN A 578 16.31 -9.49 0.63
C GLN A 578 16.48 -9.75 2.12
N GLU A 579 17.74 -9.86 2.55
CA GLU A 579 18.10 -10.06 3.95
C GLU A 579 18.35 -8.73 4.66
N PHE A 580 17.81 -8.63 5.86
CA PHE A 580 17.97 -7.53 6.81
C PHE A 580 18.57 -8.10 8.10
N ASN A 581 19.06 -7.24 8.99
CA ASN A 581 19.71 -7.69 10.23
C ASN A 581 18.85 -8.65 11.07
N ASN A 582 17.53 -8.46 11.09
CA ASN A 582 16.62 -9.23 11.95
C ASN A 582 15.60 -10.07 11.17
N GLY A 583 15.76 -10.27 9.85
CA GLY A 583 14.84 -11.09 9.07
C GLY A 583 15.02 -10.96 7.56
N ILE A 584 14.05 -11.46 6.81
CA ILE A 584 13.98 -11.28 5.36
C ILE A 584 12.65 -10.64 4.97
N ILE A 585 12.62 -10.02 3.80
CA ILE A 585 11.38 -9.86 3.03
C ILE A 585 11.48 -10.80 1.84
N LEU A 586 10.51 -11.70 1.72
CA LEU A 586 10.37 -12.65 0.63
C LEU A 586 9.21 -12.19 -0.26
N TRP A 587 9.45 -12.13 -1.57
CA TRP A 587 8.49 -11.71 -2.59
C TRP A 587 8.27 -12.79 -3.65
N HIS A 588 7.01 -12.94 -4.06
CA HIS A 588 6.64 -13.65 -5.27
C HIS A 588 5.46 -12.97 -5.97
N SER A 589 5.35 -13.13 -7.29
CA SER A 589 4.31 -12.48 -8.08
C SER A 589 2.89 -12.87 -7.67
N ARG A 590 2.69 -14.12 -7.22
CA ARG A 590 1.38 -14.66 -6.80
C ARG A 590 0.96 -14.27 -5.38
N THR A 591 1.90 -13.91 -4.50
CA THR A 591 1.58 -13.69 -3.07
C THR A 591 1.88 -12.26 -2.62
N GLY A 592 2.85 -11.58 -3.24
CA GLY A 592 3.32 -10.27 -2.79
C GLY A 592 4.59 -10.37 -1.94
N ALA A 593 4.93 -9.28 -1.23
CA ALA A 593 6.14 -9.18 -0.41
C ALA A 593 5.77 -9.21 1.08
N PHE A 594 6.31 -10.16 1.83
CA PHE A 594 6.05 -10.31 3.26
C PHE A 594 7.32 -10.50 4.06
N ALA A 595 7.32 -9.94 5.27
CA ALA A 595 8.43 -10.08 6.19
C ALA A 595 8.35 -11.43 6.91
N ILE A 596 9.48 -12.15 6.96
CA ILE A 596 9.64 -13.38 7.74
C ILE A 596 10.82 -13.15 8.68
N ARG A 597 10.64 -13.38 9.98
CA ARG A 597 11.66 -13.02 10.99
C ARG A 597 11.74 -14.00 12.16
N GLY A 598 12.77 -13.82 12.99
CA GLY A 598 12.92 -14.52 14.27
C GLY A 598 12.90 -16.04 14.14
N ALA A 599 12.27 -16.70 15.12
CA ALA A 599 12.21 -18.17 15.17
C ALA A 599 11.42 -18.79 14.01
N ILE A 600 10.41 -18.10 13.48
CA ILE A 600 9.68 -18.55 12.29
C ILE A 600 10.61 -18.59 11.08
N LEU A 601 11.44 -17.55 10.86
CA LEU A 601 12.43 -17.55 9.79
C LEU A 601 13.46 -18.67 9.94
N GLN A 602 13.98 -18.86 11.16
CA GLN A 602 14.93 -19.93 11.43
C GLN A 602 14.33 -21.30 11.11
N HIS A 603 13.07 -21.52 11.50
CA HIS A 603 12.36 -22.76 11.20
C HIS A 603 12.11 -22.93 9.69
N PHE A 604 11.71 -21.86 9.00
CA PHE A 604 11.48 -21.85 7.56
C PHE A 604 12.74 -22.29 6.80
N TRP A 605 13.91 -21.71 7.12
CA TRP A 605 15.18 -22.13 6.52
C TRP A 605 15.58 -23.55 6.88
N ALA A 606 15.39 -23.97 8.13
CA ALA A 606 15.73 -25.31 8.60
C ALA A 606 14.88 -26.42 7.97
N THR A 607 13.75 -26.07 7.35
CA THR A 607 12.76 -27.01 6.82
C THR A 607 12.56 -26.87 5.31
N ASN A 608 13.61 -26.49 4.59
CA ASN A 608 13.68 -26.34 3.13
C ASN A 608 12.89 -25.16 2.55
N SER A 609 12.63 -24.13 3.35
CA SER A 609 12.16 -22.81 2.88
C SER A 609 10.96 -22.89 1.93
N GLU A 610 10.96 -22.09 0.87
CA GLU A 610 9.89 -22.00 -0.12
C GLU A 610 9.70 -23.29 -0.91
N THR A 611 10.70 -24.18 -1.01
CA THR A 611 10.54 -25.45 -1.72
C THR A 611 9.59 -26.41 -1.01
N ARG A 612 9.50 -26.30 0.32
CA ARG A 612 8.52 -27.05 1.11
C ARG A 612 7.26 -26.24 1.39
N TRP A 613 7.42 -25.00 1.83
CA TRP A 613 6.31 -24.22 2.39
C TRP A 613 5.67 -23.27 1.39
N GLY A 614 6.28 -23.08 0.23
CA GLY A 614 5.93 -22.02 -0.70
C GLY A 614 6.22 -20.63 -0.13
N PHE A 615 5.55 -19.64 -0.67
CA PHE A 615 5.73 -18.25 -0.26
C PHE A 615 4.83 -17.87 0.91
N ALA A 616 5.27 -16.90 1.72
CA ALA A 616 4.43 -16.32 2.75
C ALA A 616 3.18 -15.65 2.12
N LEU A 617 2.06 -15.73 2.83
CA LEU A 617 0.79 -15.14 2.41
C LEU A 617 0.43 -13.88 3.20
N MET A 618 1.10 -13.66 4.33
CA MET A 618 0.91 -12.50 5.19
C MET A 618 2.18 -12.25 6.00
N ASP A 619 2.27 -11.08 6.65
CA ASP A 619 3.26 -10.87 7.69
C ASP A 619 2.94 -11.66 8.95
N GLU A 620 3.96 -11.95 9.74
CA GLU A 620 3.78 -12.57 11.03
C GLU A 620 2.98 -11.66 11.99
N MET A 621 1.91 -12.21 12.59
CA MET A 621 0.95 -11.52 13.45
C MET A 621 0.87 -12.12 14.87
N ASN A 622 0.22 -11.42 15.80
CA ASN A 622 -0.03 -11.94 17.15
C ASN A 622 -1.07 -13.07 17.10
N ALA A 623 -0.74 -14.21 17.70
CA ALA A 623 -1.68 -15.34 17.88
C ALA A 623 -2.56 -15.13 19.13
N ALA A 624 -3.57 -15.98 19.33
CA ALA A 624 -4.33 -15.97 20.58
C ALA A 624 -3.47 -16.44 21.77
N LYS A 625 -3.84 -16.05 22.99
CA LYS A 625 -3.11 -16.48 24.20
C LYS A 625 -3.25 -17.99 24.40
N SER A 626 -2.15 -18.65 24.76
CA SER A 626 -2.14 -20.06 25.12
C SER A 626 -3.09 -20.33 26.30
N PRO A 627 -3.96 -21.35 26.23
CA PRO A 627 -4.80 -21.76 27.35
C PRO A 627 -4.01 -22.51 28.44
N VAL A 628 -2.72 -22.81 28.21
CA VAL A 628 -1.86 -23.54 29.16
C VAL A 628 -0.86 -22.61 29.82
N THR A 629 -0.16 -21.77 29.04
CA THR A 629 0.91 -20.91 29.54
C THR A 629 0.50 -19.44 29.68
N ALA A 630 -0.69 -19.07 29.20
CA ALA A 630 -1.15 -17.69 29.03
C ALA A 630 -0.23 -16.80 28.14
N GLN A 631 0.84 -17.37 27.56
CA GLN A 631 1.74 -16.66 26.66
C GLN A 631 1.02 -16.33 25.35
N GLN A 632 1.30 -15.13 24.81
CA GLN A 632 0.90 -14.77 23.48
C GLN A 632 2.08 -14.98 22.54
N GLY A 633 1.92 -15.92 21.63
CA GLY A 633 2.86 -16.20 20.56
C GLY A 633 2.58 -15.41 19.28
N ARG A 634 3.20 -15.86 18.21
CA ARG A 634 3.06 -15.30 16.87
C ARG A 634 2.69 -16.39 15.87
N TYR A 635 2.06 -16.01 14.77
CA TYR A 635 1.79 -16.94 13.67
C TYR A 635 2.01 -16.31 12.30
N GLN A 636 2.29 -17.13 11.30
CA GLN A 636 2.42 -16.72 9.91
C GLN A 636 1.96 -17.83 8.96
N TYR A 637 1.17 -17.47 7.95
CA TYR A 637 0.74 -18.40 6.91
C TYR A 637 1.69 -18.38 5.71
N PHE A 638 1.89 -19.57 5.17
CA PHE A 638 2.58 -19.89 3.93
C PHE A 638 1.64 -20.70 3.02
N GLU A 639 1.91 -20.74 1.72
CA GLU A 639 1.09 -21.49 0.74
C GLU A 639 0.81 -22.94 1.18
N ASN A 640 1.75 -23.60 1.87
CA ASN A 640 1.62 -25.00 2.28
C ASN A 640 1.57 -25.21 3.81
N GLY A 641 1.27 -24.18 4.62
CA GLY A 641 1.13 -24.39 6.07
C GLY A 641 1.06 -23.13 6.94
N LEU A 642 0.80 -23.35 8.23
CA LEU A 642 0.77 -22.33 9.28
C LEU A 642 1.94 -22.54 10.24
N PHE A 643 2.75 -21.52 10.43
CA PHE A 643 3.80 -21.52 11.42
C PHE A 643 3.29 -20.82 12.67
N LEU A 644 3.43 -21.46 13.83
CA LEU A 644 3.17 -20.82 15.13
C LEU A 644 4.42 -20.87 15.99
N TRP A 645 4.63 -19.81 16.77
CA TRP A 645 5.75 -19.69 17.71
C TRP A 645 5.29 -19.16 19.06
N THR A 646 5.80 -19.75 20.14
CA THR A 646 5.84 -19.13 21.48
C THR A 646 7.22 -19.27 22.10
N PRO A 647 7.56 -18.47 23.13
CA PRO A 647 8.75 -18.70 23.95
C PRO A 647 8.81 -20.11 24.55
N SER A 648 7.68 -20.71 24.96
CA SER A 648 7.64 -22.03 25.59
C SER A 648 7.75 -23.20 24.63
N THR A 649 7.23 -23.07 23.40
CA THR A 649 7.19 -24.19 22.44
C THR A 649 8.22 -24.08 21.33
N GLY A 650 8.74 -22.89 21.04
CA GLY A 650 9.47 -22.66 19.79
C GLY A 650 8.55 -22.62 18.58
N ALA A 651 9.15 -22.56 17.38
CA ALA A 651 8.44 -22.42 16.11
C ALA A 651 8.18 -23.81 15.50
N HIS A 652 6.92 -24.08 15.16
CA HIS A 652 6.50 -25.32 14.53
C HIS A 652 5.45 -25.07 13.45
N ALA A 653 5.48 -25.89 12.40
CA ALA A 653 4.50 -25.83 11.32
C ALA A 653 3.34 -26.79 11.54
N VAL A 654 2.13 -26.36 11.21
CA VAL A 654 0.90 -27.16 11.15
C VAL A 654 0.40 -27.09 9.71
N TYR A 655 0.12 -28.23 9.07
CA TYR A 655 -0.22 -28.26 7.65
C TYR A 655 -1.21 -29.40 7.32
N GLY A 656 -1.69 -29.43 6.07
CA GLY A 656 -2.58 -30.48 5.56
C GLY A 656 -3.87 -30.64 6.37
N ALA A 657 -4.34 -31.88 6.52
CA ALA A 657 -5.59 -32.17 7.20
C ALA A 657 -5.59 -31.75 8.68
N ILE A 658 -4.45 -31.85 9.37
CA ILE A 658 -4.31 -31.42 10.77
C ILE A 658 -4.53 -29.90 10.88
N LEU A 659 -3.97 -29.10 9.96
CA LEU A 659 -4.23 -27.66 9.91
C LEU A 659 -5.71 -27.37 9.72
N THR A 660 -6.37 -28.01 8.76
CA THR A 660 -7.81 -27.80 8.52
C THR A 660 -8.64 -28.07 9.77
N HIS A 661 -8.35 -29.15 10.50
CA HIS A 661 -9.05 -29.45 11.75
C HIS A 661 -8.72 -28.40 12.83
N PHE A 662 -7.45 -28.05 13.02
CA PHE A 662 -7.01 -27.07 14.00
C PHE A 662 -7.71 -25.70 13.80
N GLU A 663 -7.84 -25.26 12.55
CA GLU A 663 -8.49 -23.99 12.21
C GLU A 663 -9.99 -23.97 12.49
N THR A 664 -10.68 -25.05 12.13
CA THR A 664 -12.15 -25.14 12.22
C THR A 664 -12.66 -25.46 13.62
N THR A 665 -11.77 -25.76 14.56
CA THR A 665 -12.16 -26.21 15.91
C THR A 665 -11.67 -25.32 17.05
N GLY A 666 -11.06 -24.16 16.75
CA GLY A 666 -10.72 -23.12 17.75
C GLY A 666 -9.23 -22.83 17.93
N ARG A 667 -8.36 -23.44 17.11
CA ARG A 667 -6.92 -23.15 17.00
C ARG A 667 -6.17 -23.09 18.34
N GLU A 668 -5.17 -22.21 18.44
CA GLU A 668 -4.31 -22.07 19.61
C GLU A 668 -5.08 -21.56 20.84
N ALA A 669 -6.22 -20.87 20.65
CA ALA A 669 -7.08 -20.47 21.76
C ALA A 669 -7.69 -21.69 22.49
N ARG A 670 -7.95 -22.79 21.77
CA ARG A 670 -8.53 -24.02 22.35
C ARG A 670 -7.48 -25.08 22.69
N TYR A 671 -6.54 -25.33 21.78
CA TYR A 671 -5.59 -26.43 21.87
C TYR A 671 -4.18 -26.00 22.30
N GLY A 672 -3.95 -24.69 22.40
CA GLY A 672 -2.62 -24.14 22.59
C GLY A 672 -1.70 -24.37 21.40
N TYR A 673 -0.42 -24.17 21.61
CA TYR A 673 0.58 -24.18 20.54
C TYR A 673 1.09 -25.60 20.22
N PRO A 674 1.52 -25.86 18.98
CA PRO A 674 2.25 -27.08 18.64
C PRO A 674 3.54 -27.17 19.45
N LYS A 675 3.86 -28.37 19.96
CA LYS A 675 5.10 -28.67 20.73
C LYS A 675 6.12 -29.48 19.92
N ALA A 676 5.74 -29.92 18.72
CA ALA A 676 6.57 -30.73 17.85
C ALA A 676 6.07 -30.63 16.39
N GLU A 677 6.94 -30.98 15.46
CA GLU A 677 6.57 -31.21 14.06
C GLU A 677 5.63 -32.40 13.92
N GLU A 678 4.87 -32.41 12.82
CA GLU A 678 4.07 -33.56 12.42
C GLU A 678 4.96 -34.78 12.13
N GLN A 679 4.66 -35.90 12.79
CA GLN A 679 5.43 -37.14 12.73
C GLN A 679 4.58 -38.27 12.15
N ALA A 680 5.24 -39.28 11.58
CA ALA A 680 4.57 -40.52 11.23
C ALA A 680 4.01 -41.20 12.48
N TRP A 681 2.83 -41.81 12.36
CA TRP A 681 2.16 -42.51 13.45
C TRP A 681 1.38 -43.72 12.94
N GLY A 682 1.48 -44.84 13.66
CA GLY A 682 0.80 -46.09 13.34
C GLY A 682 1.34 -46.75 12.05
N THR A 683 0.53 -47.65 11.50
CA THR A 683 0.76 -48.29 10.20
C THR A 683 -0.13 -47.63 9.13
N ALA A 684 0.22 -47.77 7.84
CA ALA A 684 -0.54 -47.21 6.70
C ALA A 684 -0.53 -45.67 6.53
N GLY A 685 0.59 -45.01 6.86
CA GLY A 685 0.79 -43.59 6.50
C GLY A 685 0.08 -42.58 7.41
N GLY A 686 -0.36 -43.02 8.59
CA GLY A 686 -0.91 -42.13 9.61
C GLY A 686 0.09 -41.07 10.09
N ARG A 687 -0.44 -39.95 10.56
CA ARG A 687 0.32 -38.78 11.02
C ARG A 687 -0.16 -38.36 12.40
N LYS A 688 0.72 -37.78 13.20
CA LYS A 688 0.35 -37.16 14.48
C LYS A 688 1.09 -35.85 14.69
N GLN A 689 0.48 -34.94 15.45
CA GLN A 689 1.14 -33.74 15.93
C GLN A 689 0.71 -33.42 17.36
N VAL A 690 1.68 -33.09 18.20
CA VAL A 690 1.44 -32.85 19.63
C VAL A 690 1.26 -31.34 19.87
N PHE A 691 0.18 -30.97 20.57
CA PHE A 691 -0.11 -29.61 20.99
C PHE A 691 -0.02 -29.49 22.52
N GLU A 692 -0.04 -28.27 23.04
CA GLU A 692 -0.08 -28.01 24.48
C GLU A 692 -1.24 -28.73 25.17
N LYS A 693 -2.43 -28.75 24.54
CA LYS A 693 -3.65 -29.39 25.05
C LYS A 693 -4.19 -30.45 24.09
N GLY A 694 -3.47 -31.58 24.01
CA GLY A 694 -3.88 -32.78 23.28
C GLY A 694 -2.93 -33.14 22.14
N THR A 695 -3.13 -34.32 21.57
CA THR A 695 -2.41 -34.80 20.38
C THR A 695 -3.41 -35.05 19.26
N PHE A 696 -3.11 -34.49 18.09
CA PHE A 696 -3.91 -34.65 16.89
C PHE A 696 -3.36 -35.83 16.13
N TYR A 697 -4.23 -36.72 15.69
CA TYR A 697 -3.91 -37.88 14.89
C TYR A 697 -4.69 -37.81 13.59
N TRP A 698 -4.08 -38.26 12.50
CA TRP A 698 -4.71 -38.34 11.19
C TRP A 698 -4.44 -39.71 10.55
N THR A 699 -5.48 -40.29 9.96
CA THR A 699 -5.36 -41.43 9.04
C THR A 699 -6.24 -41.20 7.82
N PRO A 700 -5.94 -41.83 6.67
CA PRO A 700 -6.81 -41.76 5.49
C PRO A 700 -8.25 -42.24 5.76
N GLN A 701 -8.43 -43.19 6.68
CA GLN A 701 -9.73 -43.81 6.96
C GLN A 701 -10.60 -43.01 7.93
N GLN A 702 -10.00 -42.36 8.93
CA GLN A 702 -10.73 -41.71 10.02
C GLN A 702 -10.68 -40.18 9.98
N GLY A 703 -9.82 -39.60 9.15
CA GLY A 703 -9.56 -38.16 9.19
C GLY A 703 -8.84 -37.76 10.48
N VAL A 704 -9.02 -36.51 10.92
CA VAL A 704 -8.36 -35.99 12.13
C VAL A 704 -9.20 -36.26 13.38
N PHE A 705 -8.57 -36.79 14.43
CA PHE A 705 -9.14 -36.91 15.77
C PHE A 705 -8.13 -36.47 16.84
N VAL A 706 -8.62 -36.05 18.01
CA VAL A 706 -7.81 -35.49 19.09
C VAL A 706 -7.90 -36.41 20.32
N GLN A 707 -6.76 -36.69 20.96
CA GLN A 707 -6.68 -37.38 22.26
C GLN A 707 -5.97 -36.54 23.32
#